data_AF-A0A944KUI8-F1
#
_entry.id   AF-A0A944KUI8-F1
#
_cell.length_a   1.000
_cell.length_b   1.000
_cell.length_c   1.000
_cell.angle_alpha   90.00
_cell.angle_beta   90.00
_cell.angle_gamma   90.00
#
_symmetry.space_group_name_H-M   'P 1'
#
loop_
_entity.id
_entity.type
_entity.pdbx_description
1 polymer ?
#
loop_
_entity_poly.entity_id
_entity_poly.type
_entity_poly.pdbx_seq_one_letter_code
_entity_poly.pdbx_strand_id
1 'polypeptide(L)'
;MPETSTRLAQLTWAATVHFTADLPGVPPLWGSGFFVAPGWLLTCAHVLRGRVRSGSDKAFLVRGDGFNGGEPARARLVESLYDLDAEGRIPEAGDLALVRLLDDDIGHECVWLADWSEQPAGNARVVHGYIPEGPEGTGRGKSWSGTADVDVHEGDYGRRFEEDIRFLPGLSGGPVLDPAGGAVVGVMKARRETGPGGLAIAIHALRGFQERYQEVMEAHDTWHHAQGKHAHGTGDDWIAEQSGLPGAGHSYDANLWTPEDRRQALGLLAALPVPEAPVAVTTLSKLAHPRRRVKEPPLPRAWRDGHGELYDGSRPLRAGTFLSYLGLVQRIAESHGADARELADWVERRGDGVSDGERGGERGGAPVSLPPVLLPNDEPGDGPVPYPGPGEGAVVILELERLEGERLSYDWTIRIDDGDEDSGFPVDYERDRSGVSAEDLIHRLSGPLADAFAQLDLDGRPAPLEIALDIGEFDTAVHRWQIHQQANLNEQELKQLLGVRRPVVLRHLERRGVSDDEWTKRWSAAHAARAVTPRRVPPPGGRFRKQQVTGMGAGEIPVLCRSAGDDIGREVLRAALDAGHGIALWHIEGHPGARCRKGCDALHEFAVSEFAEAAGAAELPDRIRRIRERISARDVAHPAEAVALLYDDPRRPVPGDTEVYDSPS
;
A
#
# COMPACT_ATOMS: atom_id res chain seq x y z
N MET A 1 -12.42 15.70 31.66
CA MET A 1 -13.38 15.04 30.75
C MET A 1 -13.71 16.03 29.66
N PRO A 2 -13.21 15.86 28.42
CA PRO A 2 -13.69 16.66 27.30
C PRO A 2 -15.13 16.22 27.00
N GLU A 3 -16.11 17.03 27.38
CA GLU A 3 -17.48 16.85 26.91
C GLU A 3 -17.48 17.09 25.39
N THR A 4 -18.03 16.15 24.62
CA THR A 4 -18.25 16.36 23.20
C THR A 4 -19.18 17.56 23.02
N SER A 5 -18.85 18.46 22.08
CA SER A 5 -19.77 19.56 21.75
C SER A 5 -21.17 18.99 21.51
N THR A 6 -22.17 19.55 22.21
CA THR A 6 -23.57 19.12 22.07
C THR A 6 -24.01 19.18 20.60
N ARG A 7 -23.42 20.08 19.81
CA ARG A 7 -23.71 20.26 18.40
C ARG A 7 -23.07 19.20 17.51
N LEU A 8 -21.80 18.81 17.75
CA LEU A 8 -21.17 17.69 17.04
C LEU A 8 -21.94 16.37 17.26
N ALA A 9 -22.45 16.15 18.47
CA ALA A 9 -23.30 15.01 18.75
C ALA A 9 -24.60 15.05 17.92
N GLN A 10 -25.21 16.22 17.73
CA GLN A 10 -26.40 16.39 16.89
C GLN A 10 -26.11 16.14 15.40
N LEU A 11 -25.00 16.67 14.88
CA LEU A 11 -24.59 16.44 13.49
C LEU A 11 -24.29 14.95 13.24
N THR A 12 -23.61 14.30 14.19
CA THR A 12 -23.37 12.85 14.14
C THR A 12 -24.68 12.07 14.13
N TRP A 13 -25.66 12.47 14.95
CA TRP A 13 -26.98 11.84 14.98
C TRP A 13 -27.77 12.03 13.68
N ALA A 14 -27.72 13.21 13.07
CA ALA A 14 -28.37 13.47 11.78
C ALA A 14 -27.82 12.57 10.66
N ALA A 15 -26.57 12.14 10.75
CA ALA A 15 -25.93 11.22 9.83
C ALA A 15 -26.06 9.73 10.21
N THR A 16 -26.53 9.40 11.42
CA THR A 16 -26.58 8.01 11.92
C THR A 16 -27.95 7.37 11.70
N VAL A 17 -27.96 6.12 11.21
CA VAL A 17 -29.14 5.36 10.83
C VAL A 17 -29.11 3.91 11.35
N HIS A 18 -30.20 3.19 11.16
CA HIS A 18 -30.30 1.74 11.34
C HIS A 18 -30.97 1.06 10.15
N PHE A 19 -30.68 -0.23 10.00
CA PHE A 19 -31.18 -1.06 8.90
C PHE A 19 -32.36 -1.94 9.32
N THR A 20 -33.32 -2.12 8.41
CA THR A 20 -34.47 -3.01 8.58
C THR A 20 -34.83 -3.71 7.26
N ALA A 21 -35.56 -4.82 7.31
CA ALA A 21 -35.98 -5.54 6.11
C ALA A 21 -37.09 -4.79 5.33
N ASP A 22 -37.05 -4.87 3.99
CA ASP A 22 -38.04 -4.25 3.07
C ASP A 22 -39.40 -4.98 3.06
N LEU A 23 -39.43 -6.26 3.45
CA LEU A 23 -40.62 -7.11 3.36
C LEU A 23 -40.87 -7.94 4.63
N PRO A 24 -42.14 -8.18 5.00
CA PRO A 24 -42.50 -9.14 6.04
C PRO A 24 -42.00 -10.56 5.70
N GLY A 25 -41.44 -11.27 6.68
CA GLY A 25 -41.01 -12.67 6.53
C GLY A 25 -39.57 -12.88 6.02
N VAL A 26 -38.84 -11.80 5.72
CA VAL A 26 -37.38 -11.85 5.51
C VAL A 26 -36.70 -11.89 6.89
N PRO A 27 -35.57 -12.62 7.08
CA PRO A 27 -34.85 -12.62 8.34
C PRO A 27 -34.59 -11.19 8.84
N PRO A 28 -34.72 -10.92 10.14
CA PRO A 28 -34.54 -9.58 10.68
C PRO A 28 -33.14 -9.06 10.32
N LEU A 29 -33.11 -7.94 9.61
CA LEU A 29 -31.93 -7.14 9.36
C LEU A 29 -31.88 -6.11 10.49
N TRP A 30 -30.82 -6.12 11.29
CA TRP A 30 -30.65 -5.15 12.36
C TRP A 30 -29.18 -4.79 12.58
N GLY A 31 -28.92 -3.49 12.67
CA GLY A 31 -27.63 -2.89 12.97
C GLY A 31 -27.66 -1.40 12.66
N SER A 32 -26.60 -0.71 13.02
CA SER A 32 -26.42 0.72 12.82
C SER A 32 -25.55 0.98 11.59
N GLY A 33 -25.66 2.16 11.01
CA GLY A 33 -24.79 2.65 9.95
C GLY A 33 -24.79 4.18 9.96
N PHE A 34 -24.00 4.79 9.09
CA PHE A 34 -23.96 6.26 9.00
C PHE A 34 -23.55 6.73 7.62
N PHE A 35 -24.00 7.94 7.26
CA PHE A 35 -23.68 8.59 5.99
C PHE A 35 -22.24 9.08 5.98
N VAL A 36 -21.48 8.61 4.99
CA VAL A 36 -20.07 8.96 4.78
C VAL A 36 -19.86 9.85 3.57
N ALA A 37 -20.79 9.87 2.62
CA ALA A 37 -20.79 10.79 1.49
C ALA A 37 -22.24 10.88 0.96
N PRO A 38 -22.56 11.82 0.04
CA PRO A 38 -23.91 11.91 -0.53
C PRO A 38 -24.39 10.57 -1.11
N GLY A 39 -25.48 10.03 -0.55
CA GLY A 39 -26.08 8.75 -0.88
C GLY A 39 -25.32 7.50 -0.40
N TRP A 40 -24.15 7.66 0.23
CA TRP A 40 -23.28 6.56 0.67
C TRP A 40 -23.34 6.35 2.17
N LEU A 41 -23.53 5.11 2.58
CA LEU A 41 -23.50 4.69 3.98
C LEU A 41 -22.44 3.63 4.23
N LEU A 42 -21.87 3.69 5.43
CA LEU A 42 -20.94 2.70 5.95
C LEU A 42 -21.60 1.93 7.11
N THR A 43 -21.32 0.63 7.18
CA THR A 43 -21.73 -0.26 8.27
C THR A 43 -20.76 -1.44 8.39
N CYS A 44 -20.91 -2.25 9.43
CA CYS A 44 -20.27 -3.56 9.45
C CYS A 44 -20.88 -4.52 8.43
N ALA A 45 -20.05 -5.35 7.79
CA ALA A 45 -20.50 -6.36 6.84
C ALA A 45 -21.44 -7.38 7.50
N HIS A 46 -21.18 -7.74 8.76
CA HIS A 46 -21.95 -8.77 9.44
C HIS A 46 -23.42 -8.37 9.66
N VAL A 47 -23.69 -7.07 9.77
CA VAL A 47 -25.05 -6.51 9.86
C VAL A 47 -25.86 -6.88 8.62
N LEU A 48 -25.19 -7.00 7.47
CA LEU A 48 -25.79 -7.31 6.18
C LEU A 48 -25.54 -8.76 5.71
N ARG A 49 -25.17 -9.70 6.61
CA ARG A 49 -24.85 -11.12 6.27
C ARG A 49 -25.82 -11.77 5.29
N GLY A 50 -27.12 -11.58 5.50
CA GLY A 50 -28.16 -12.15 4.62
C GLY A 50 -28.16 -11.57 3.21
N ARG A 51 -27.69 -10.33 3.02
CA ARG A 51 -27.53 -9.67 1.72
C ARG A 51 -26.21 -10.06 1.07
N VAL A 52 -25.11 -10.04 1.82
CA VAL A 52 -23.78 -10.50 1.37
C VAL A 52 -23.88 -11.91 0.77
N ARG A 53 -24.60 -12.84 1.43
CA ARG A 53 -24.79 -14.22 0.94
C ARG A 53 -25.74 -14.39 -0.23
N SER A 54 -26.68 -13.47 -0.45
CA SER A 54 -27.79 -13.67 -1.40
C SER A 54 -27.79 -12.71 -2.60
N GLY A 55 -26.70 -11.96 -2.77
CA GLY A 55 -26.49 -10.99 -3.85
C GLY A 55 -26.76 -9.55 -3.41
N SER A 56 -25.92 -8.61 -3.88
CA SER A 56 -25.94 -7.17 -3.60
C SER A 56 -27.18 -6.44 -4.13
N ASP A 57 -27.90 -7.02 -5.10
CA ASP A 57 -29.05 -6.38 -5.79
C ASP A 57 -30.33 -6.24 -4.94
N LYS A 58 -30.39 -6.85 -3.76
CA LYS A 58 -31.60 -6.83 -2.93
C LYS A 58 -31.67 -5.59 -2.05
N ALA A 59 -32.70 -4.78 -2.28
CA ALA A 59 -32.98 -3.62 -1.47
C ALA A 59 -33.34 -3.96 0.00
N PHE A 60 -33.10 -3.00 0.89
CA PHE A 60 -33.52 -2.97 2.28
C PHE A 60 -33.83 -1.54 2.72
N LEU A 61 -34.37 -1.38 3.93
CA LEU A 61 -34.78 -0.08 4.44
C LEU A 61 -33.76 0.48 5.43
N VAL A 62 -33.58 1.79 5.35
CA VAL A 62 -32.71 2.59 6.21
C VAL A 62 -33.56 3.64 6.91
N ARG A 63 -33.36 3.84 8.21
CA ARG A 63 -34.14 4.78 9.05
C ARG A 63 -33.23 5.50 10.03
N GLY A 64 -33.59 6.71 10.45
CA GLY A 64 -32.89 7.42 11.53
C GLY A 64 -33.70 8.61 12.01
N ASP A 65 -33.58 8.97 13.30
CA ASP A 65 -34.39 10.02 13.92
C ASP A 65 -34.09 11.41 13.33
N GLY A 66 -32.85 11.65 12.92
CA GLY A 66 -32.41 12.88 12.25
C GLY A 66 -32.39 12.78 10.71
N PHE A 67 -32.84 11.67 10.14
CA PHE A 67 -32.76 11.38 8.71
C PHE A 67 -34.17 11.28 8.09
N ASN A 68 -34.39 11.97 6.97
CA ASN A 68 -35.62 11.87 6.17
C ASN A 68 -36.92 12.04 7.01
N GLY A 69 -36.89 12.89 8.04
CA GLY A 69 -38.01 13.08 8.97
C GLY A 69 -38.44 11.82 9.74
N GLY A 70 -37.57 10.81 9.85
CA GLY A 70 -37.86 9.51 10.46
C GLY A 70 -38.46 8.47 9.51
N GLU A 71 -38.75 8.84 8.26
CA GLU A 71 -39.33 7.93 7.26
C GLU A 71 -38.27 7.01 6.62
N PRO A 72 -38.59 5.73 6.37
CA PRO A 72 -37.65 4.81 5.74
C PRO A 72 -37.30 5.20 4.30
N ALA A 73 -36.01 5.08 3.97
CA ALA A 73 -35.51 5.13 2.61
C ALA A 73 -35.03 3.74 2.15
N ARG A 74 -35.06 3.48 0.84
CA ARG A 74 -34.54 2.23 0.28
C ARG A 74 -33.06 2.36 -0.04
N ALA A 75 -32.30 1.31 0.25
CA ALA A 75 -30.88 1.22 -0.05
C ALA A 75 -30.50 -0.18 -0.51
N ARG A 76 -29.29 -0.32 -1.06
CA ARG A 76 -28.71 -1.61 -1.46
C ARG A 76 -27.25 -1.72 -1.03
N LEU A 77 -26.80 -2.96 -0.82
CA LEU A 77 -25.39 -3.26 -0.64
C LEU A 77 -24.68 -3.02 -1.97
N VAL A 78 -23.59 -2.26 -1.97
CA VAL A 78 -22.74 -2.08 -3.16
C VAL A 78 -21.57 -3.03 -3.10
N GLU A 79 -20.87 -3.05 -1.97
CA GLU A 79 -19.62 -3.79 -1.82
C GLU A 79 -19.37 -4.14 -0.35
N SER A 80 -18.61 -5.20 -0.11
CA SER A 80 -18.16 -5.60 1.22
C SER A 80 -16.71 -6.08 1.12
N LEU A 81 -15.87 -5.70 2.09
CA LEU A 81 -14.47 -6.18 2.20
C LEU A 81 -14.36 -7.63 2.67
N TYR A 82 -15.44 -8.38 2.52
CA TYR A 82 -15.56 -9.72 3.02
C TYR A 82 -15.63 -10.71 1.86
N ASP A 83 -14.70 -11.66 1.85
CA ASP A 83 -14.85 -12.94 1.18
C ASP A 83 -14.89 -14.04 2.25
N LEU A 84 -15.79 -15.03 2.10
CA LEU A 84 -15.91 -16.12 3.07
C LEU A 84 -14.58 -16.89 3.10
N ASP A 85 -13.93 -17.03 4.27
CA ASP A 85 -12.82 -17.99 4.38
C ASP A 85 -13.33 -19.41 4.02
N ALA A 86 -12.42 -20.36 3.77
CA ALA A 86 -12.80 -21.73 3.41
C ALA A 86 -13.71 -22.41 4.45
N GLU A 87 -13.74 -21.89 5.68
CA GLU A 87 -14.55 -22.32 6.82
C GLU A 87 -15.78 -21.42 7.10
N GLY A 88 -16.03 -20.38 6.31
CA GLY A 88 -17.15 -19.44 6.43
C GLY A 88 -17.09 -18.45 7.61
N ARG A 89 -15.92 -18.15 8.18
CA ARG A 89 -15.69 -17.17 9.27
C ARG A 89 -15.30 -15.79 8.74
N ILE A 90 -15.45 -14.76 9.57
CA ILE A 90 -15.16 -13.34 9.23
C ILE A 90 -13.89 -12.90 9.98
N PRO A 91 -12.75 -12.65 9.29
CA PRO A 91 -11.59 -12.02 9.92
C PRO A 91 -11.94 -10.65 10.47
N GLU A 92 -11.38 -10.31 11.63
CA GLU A 92 -11.84 -9.11 12.35
C GLU A 92 -11.53 -7.78 11.65
N ALA A 93 -10.50 -7.79 10.83
CA ALA A 93 -9.98 -6.68 10.03
C ALA A 93 -10.89 -6.23 8.86
N GLY A 94 -11.74 -7.11 8.33
CA GLY A 94 -12.47 -6.91 7.05
C GLY A 94 -14.00 -6.76 7.17
N ASP A 95 -14.52 -6.49 8.37
CA ASP A 95 -15.96 -6.48 8.63
C ASP A 95 -16.62 -5.13 8.28
N LEU A 96 -16.47 -4.68 7.04
CA LEU A 96 -17.05 -3.43 6.50
C LEU A 96 -17.88 -3.67 5.24
N ALA A 97 -18.94 -2.87 5.09
CA ALA A 97 -19.78 -2.84 3.90
C ALA A 97 -20.19 -1.42 3.51
N LEU A 98 -20.17 -1.16 2.19
CA LEU A 98 -20.63 0.07 1.56
C LEU A 98 -22.05 -0.13 1.03
N VAL A 99 -22.91 0.83 1.35
CA VAL A 99 -24.34 0.83 1.01
C VAL A 99 -24.67 2.12 0.27
N ARG A 100 -25.55 2.02 -0.73
CA ARG A 100 -26.01 3.16 -1.53
C ARG A 100 -27.52 3.33 -1.38
N LEU A 101 -27.98 4.56 -1.10
CA LEU A 101 -29.39 4.93 -1.21
C LEU A 101 -29.87 4.77 -2.66
N LEU A 102 -31.11 4.34 -2.83
CA LEU A 102 -31.72 4.22 -4.17
C LEU A 102 -32.38 5.51 -4.65
N ASP A 103 -32.56 6.48 -3.75
CA ASP A 103 -33.14 7.78 -4.03
C ASP A 103 -32.09 8.86 -3.70
N ASP A 104 -31.59 9.50 -4.75
CA ASP A 104 -30.53 10.51 -4.66
C ASP A 104 -31.08 11.90 -4.25
N ASP A 105 -32.40 12.10 -4.23
CA ASP A 105 -33.03 13.38 -3.86
C ASP A 105 -33.19 13.55 -2.33
N ILE A 106 -32.94 12.49 -1.56
CA ILE A 106 -33.04 12.53 -0.09
C ILE A 106 -31.82 13.26 0.49
N GLY A 107 -32.02 14.50 0.93
CA GLY A 107 -31.01 15.25 1.67
C GLY A 107 -30.70 14.61 3.03
N HIS A 108 -29.41 14.54 3.36
CA HIS A 108 -28.92 14.01 4.64
C HIS A 108 -27.60 14.69 5.04
N GLU A 109 -27.29 14.60 6.33
CA GLU A 109 -25.98 15.02 6.86
C GLU A 109 -24.92 13.97 6.51
N CYS A 110 -23.66 14.37 6.38
CA CYS A 110 -22.52 13.46 6.27
C CYS A 110 -21.56 13.72 7.42
N VAL A 111 -21.13 12.66 8.11
CA VAL A 111 -20.07 12.83 9.14
C VAL A 111 -18.77 13.29 8.48
N TRP A 112 -17.88 13.91 9.24
CA TRP A 112 -16.49 14.10 8.82
C TRP A 112 -15.67 12.86 9.13
N LEU A 113 -14.96 12.32 8.14
CA LEU A 113 -14.07 11.17 8.33
C LEU A 113 -12.65 11.64 8.59
N ALA A 114 -11.96 11.01 9.53
CA ALA A 114 -10.53 11.24 9.69
C ALA A 114 -9.78 10.85 8.41
N ASP A 115 -8.83 11.70 7.99
CA ASP A 115 -7.88 11.45 6.91
C ASP A 115 -6.56 10.88 7.45
N TRP A 116 -6.27 11.07 8.74
CA TRP A 116 -5.08 10.55 9.41
C TRP A 116 -5.23 9.06 9.78
N SER A 117 -4.12 8.33 9.70
CA SER A 117 -4.00 6.91 10.05
C SER A 117 -3.66 6.69 11.53
N GLU A 118 -3.15 7.71 12.22
CA GLU A 118 -2.64 7.63 13.59
C GLU A 118 -3.72 7.73 14.68
N GLN A 119 -3.43 7.22 15.88
CA GLN A 119 -4.35 7.39 17.01
C GLN A 119 -4.38 8.86 17.45
N PRO A 120 -5.57 9.48 17.58
CA PRO A 120 -5.71 10.78 18.21
C PRO A 120 -5.13 10.79 19.63
N ALA A 121 -4.62 11.94 20.07
CA ALA A 121 -4.17 12.10 21.44
C ALA A 121 -5.33 11.90 22.44
N GLY A 122 -5.18 10.96 23.37
CA GLY A 122 -6.19 10.61 24.38
C GLY A 122 -7.07 9.40 24.00
N ASN A 123 -7.63 8.74 25.01
CA ASN A 123 -8.29 7.44 24.85
C ASN A 123 -9.80 7.55 24.62
N ALA A 124 -10.43 8.66 25.00
CA ALA A 124 -11.88 8.81 24.98
C ALA A 124 -12.45 8.87 23.56
N ARG A 125 -13.49 8.08 23.32
CA ARG A 125 -14.26 8.00 22.07
C ARG A 125 -15.74 8.08 22.38
N VAL A 126 -16.52 8.63 21.46
CA VAL A 126 -17.99 8.63 21.57
C VAL A 126 -18.57 7.74 20.49
N VAL A 127 -19.35 6.76 20.91
CA VAL A 127 -20.01 5.81 20.03
C VAL A 127 -21.47 6.21 19.88
N HIS A 128 -21.97 6.23 18.65
CA HIS A 128 -23.39 6.44 18.33
C HIS A 128 -23.97 5.21 17.62
N GLY A 129 -25.24 4.90 17.86
CA GLY A 129 -25.94 3.82 17.15
C GLY A 129 -27.36 3.60 17.65
N TYR A 130 -28.06 2.63 17.09
CA TYR A 130 -29.42 2.29 17.46
C TYR A 130 -29.51 0.92 18.11
N ILE A 131 -30.33 0.83 19.15
CA ILE A 131 -30.73 -0.43 19.78
C ILE A 131 -32.19 -0.75 19.42
N PRO A 132 -32.59 -2.02 19.25
CA PRO A 132 -33.97 -2.38 18.92
C PRO A 132 -34.98 -1.92 19.99
N GLU A 133 -36.11 -1.35 19.58
CA GLU A 133 -37.26 -1.09 20.46
C GLU A 133 -38.34 -2.18 20.32
N GLY A 134 -38.47 -3.01 21.36
CA GLY A 134 -39.49 -4.05 21.44
C GLY A 134 -39.06 -5.41 20.88
N PRO A 135 -40.00 -6.37 20.72
CA PRO A 135 -39.71 -7.67 20.10
C PRO A 135 -39.20 -7.49 18.67
N GLU A 136 -38.30 -8.38 18.22
CA GLU A 136 -37.76 -8.38 16.85
C GLU A 136 -38.89 -8.24 15.82
N GLY A 137 -38.87 -7.18 15.00
CA GLY A 137 -39.83 -6.98 13.89
C GLY A 137 -40.68 -5.69 13.90
N THR A 138 -40.58 -4.83 14.92
CA THR A 138 -41.27 -3.52 14.94
C THR A 138 -40.65 -2.50 13.97
N GLY A 139 -39.39 -2.70 13.58
CA GLY A 139 -38.63 -1.83 12.68
C GLY A 139 -38.29 -0.45 13.25
N ARG A 140 -38.45 -0.24 14.58
CA ARG A 140 -38.10 1.00 15.28
C ARG A 140 -36.89 0.78 16.18
N GLY A 141 -35.99 1.75 16.20
CA GLY A 141 -34.76 1.74 16.99
C GLY A 141 -34.72 2.93 17.93
N LYS A 142 -34.06 2.77 19.06
CA LYS A 142 -33.78 3.84 20.02
C LYS A 142 -32.35 4.31 19.83
N SER A 143 -32.17 5.62 19.68
CA SER A 143 -30.85 6.24 19.68
C SER A 143 -30.08 5.94 20.98
N TRP A 144 -28.83 5.52 20.86
CA TRP A 144 -27.92 5.27 21.98
C TRP A 144 -26.56 5.93 21.71
N SER A 145 -26.04 6.64 22.72
CA SER A 145 -24.67 7.15 22.69
C SER A 145 -23.96 6.84 24.01
N GLY A 146 -22.66 6.57 23.93
CA GLY A 146 -21.82 6.35 25.10
C GLY A 146 -20.38 6.75 24.86
N THR A 147 -19.71 7.24 25.90
CA THR A 147 -18.27 7.52 25.89
C THR A 147 -17.51 6.28 26.37
N ALA A 148 -16.47 5.89 25.65
CA ALA A 148 -15.61 4.75 25.98
C ALA A 148 -14.13 5.09 25.75
N ASP A 149 -13.25 4.62 26.63
CA ASP A 149 -11.81 4.73 26.44
C ASP A 149 -11.29 3.53 25.63
N VAL A 150 -10.32 3.77 24.75
CA VAL A 150 -9.63 2.74 23.94
C VAL A 150 -8.32 2.35 24.63
N ASP A 151 -8.15 1.05 24.91
CA ASP A 151 -7.03 0.50 25.67
C ASP A 151 -5.93 -0.12 24.81
N VAL A 152 -6.31 -0.93 23.80
CA VAL A 152 -5.40 -1.89 23.15
C VAL A 152 -5.65 -1.96 21.65
N HIS A 153 -4.58 -2.21 20.89
CA HIS A 153 -4.62 -2.52 19.45
C HIS A 153 -4.79 -4.02 19.23
N GLU A 154 -5.71 -4.42 18.35
CA GLU A 154 -5.97 -5.83 18.02
C GLU A 154 -5.86 -6.02 16.50
N GLY A 155 -4.75 -6.60 16.04
CA GLY A 155 -4.38 -6.64 14.63
C GLY A 155 -4.19 -5.23 14.02
N ASP A 156 -4.15 -5.16 12.69
CA ASP A 156 -3.83 -3.91 11.99
C ASP A 156 -4.93 -2.84 12.20
N TYR A 157 -6.19 -3.28 12.28
CA TYR A 157 -7.37 -2.40 12.20
C TYR A 157 -8.20 -2.31 13.48
N GLY A 158 -8.10 -3.29 14.37
CA GLY A 158 -8.93 -3.41 15.55
C GLY A 158 -8.47 -2.48 16.67
N ARG A 159 -9.43 -1.85 17.34
CA ARG A 159 -9.23 -1.02 18.53
C ARG A 159 -10.17 -1.47 19.63
N ARG A 160 -9.61 -1.87 20.77
CA ARG A 160 -10.37 -2.44 21.89
C ARG A 160 -10.78 -1.35 22.88
N PHE A 161 -12.06 -1.27 23.22
CA PHE A 161 -12.55 -0.44 24.30
C PHE A 161 -12.31 -1.08 25.68
N GLU A 162 -12.24 -0.24 26.72
CA GLU A 162 -12.19 -0.68 28.13
C GLU A 162 -13.32 -1.67 28.47
N GLU A 163 -13.02 -2.59 29.40
CA GLU A 163 -13.90 -3.70 29.79
C GLU A 163 -15.10 -3.28 30.65
N ASP A 164 -15.17 -2.03 31.08
CA ASP A 164 -16.22 -1.53 31.96
C ASP A 164 -17.53 -1.17 31.22
N ILE A 165 -17.48 -1.04 29.89
CA ILE A 165 -18.64 -0.70 29.06
C ILE A 165 -19.22 -1.94 28.38
N ARG A 166 -20.52 -2.17 28.62
CA ARG A 166 -21.29 -3.20 27.93
C ARG A 166 -22.01 -2.61 26.72
N PHE A 167 -21.50 -2.93 25.52
CA PHE A 167 -22.19 -2.60 24.27
C PHE A 167 -23.39 -3.52 24.02
N LEU A 168 -24.49 -2.94 23.56
CA LEU A 168 -25.76 -3.63 23.33
C LEU A 168 -25.88 -4.14 21.89
N PRO A 169 -26.63 -5.22 21.65
CA PRO A 169 -26.97 -5.66 20.29
C PRO A 169 -27.61 -4.53 19.47
N GLY A 170 -27.14 -4.35 18.24
CA GLY A 170 -27.62 -3.33 17.31
C GLY A 170 -26.70 -2.14 17.10
N LEU A 171 -25.74 -1.92 18.01
CA LEU A 171 -24.75 -0.84 17.88
C LEU A 171 -23.69 -1.08 16.78
N SER A 172 -23.52 -2.32 16.34
CA SER A 172 -22.57 -2.66 15.26
C SER A 172 -22.85 -1.84 14.00
N GLY A 173 -21.79 -1.28 13.41
CA GLY A 173 -21.82 -0.41 12.25
C GLY A 173 -22.00 1.08 12.56
N GLY A 174 -22.23 1.45 13.82
CA GLY A 174 -22.34 2.85 14.25
C GLY A 174 -20.99 3.59 14.25
N PRO A 175 -20.98 4.94 14.12
CA PRO A 175 -19.74 5.71 14.07
C PRO A 175 -19.07 5.84 15.45
N VAL A 176 -17.74 5.86 15.44
CA VAL A 176 -16.88 6.14 16.60
C VAL A 176 -16.20 7.49 16.38
N LEU A 177 -16.61 8.49 17.16
CA LEU A 177 -16.16 9.88 17.08
C LEU A 177 -14.97 10.14 18.03
N ASP A 178 -13.95 10.83 17.53
CA ASP A 178 -12.93 11.46 18.37
C ASP A 178 -13.43 12.84 18.84
N PRO A 179 -13.66 13.05 20.15
CA PRO A 179 -14.14 14.32 20.66
C PRO A 179 -13.09 15.45 20.60
N ALA A 180 -11.80 15.14 20.43
CA ALA A 180 -10.74 16.14 20.36
C ALA A 180 -10.58 16.74 18.96
N GLY A 181 -10.64 15.90 17.92
CA GLY A 181 -10.58 16.33 16.51
C GLY A 181 -11.95 16.49 15.84
N GLY A 182 -13.03 16.01 16.47
CA GLY A 182 -14.38 16.06 15.93
C GLY A 182 -14.49 15.26 14.63
N ALA A 183 -13.81 14.13 14.50
CA ALA A 183 -13.84 13.30 13.29
C ALA A 183 -14.21 11.87 13.65
N VAL A 184 -14.90 11.17 12.74
CA VAL A 184 -15.15 9.74 12.89
C VAL A 184 -13.86 9.00 12.57
N VAL A 185 -13.36 8.25 13.55
CA VAL A 185 -12.08 7.53 13.50
C VAL A 185 -12.26 6.01 13.39
N GLY A 186 -13.49 5.51 13.51
CA GLY A 186 -13.77 4.10 13.31
C GLY A 186 -15.25 3.74 13.29
N VAL A 187 -15.51 2.45 13.14
CA VAL A 187 -16.83 1.81 13.07
C VAL A 187 -16.97 0.83 14.22
N MET A 188 -18.01 0.96 15.03
CA MET A 188 -18.26 0.10 16.18
C MET A 188 -18.58 -1.34 15.74
N LYS A 189 -17.95 -2.31 16.39
CA LYS A 189 -18.21 -3.75 16.30
C LYS A 189 -18.47 -4.29 17.71
N ALA A 190 -19.75 -4.53 18.00
CA ALA A 190 -20.24 -4.67 19.38
C ALA A 190 -20.02 -6.04 20.06
N ARG A 191 -19.33 -7.03 19.45
CA ARG A 191 -19.34 -8.43 19.96
C ARG A 191 -17.95 -9.01 20.24
N ARG A 192 -17.74 -9.41 21.51
CA ARG A 192 -16.88 -10.55 21.92
C ARG A 192 -17.77 -11.76 22.24
N GLU A 193 -17.29 -12.97 21.94
CA GLU A 193 -17.97 -14.21 22.38
C GLU A 193 -17.68 -14.54 23.85
N THR A 194 -16.62 -13.95 24.43
CA THR A 194 -16.19 -14.18 25.81
C THR A 194 -15.71 -12.87 26.46
N GLY A 195 -16.55 -12.26 27.31
CA GLY A 195 -16.18 -11.14 28.19
C GLY A 195 -16.74 -9.77 27.78
N PRO A 196 -16.64 -8.76 28.67
CA PRO A 196 -17.07 -7.40 28.41
C PRO A 196 -16.11 -6.65 27.45
N GLY A 197 -16.52 -5.45 27.00
CA GLY A 197 -15.82 -4.63 25.99
C GLY A 197 -16.39 -4.73 24.57
N GLY A 198 -15.90 -3.88 23.67
CA GLY A 198 -16.24 -3.85 22.24
C GLY A 198 -15.02 -3.52 21.38
N LEU A 199 -15.13 -3.72 20.07
CA LEU A 199 -14.08 -3.39 19.11
C LEU A 199 -14.53 -2.21 18.23
N ALA A 200 -13.62 -1.37 17.78
CA ALA A 200 -13.82 -0.47 16.68
C ALA A 200 -12.88 -0.85 15.53
N ILE A 201 -13.39 -0.81 14.30
CA ILE A 201 -12.60 -0.96 13.07
C ILE A 201 -12.14 0.45 12.68
N ALA A 202 -10.84 0.66 12.53
CA ALA A 202 -10.30 1.98 12.18
C ALA A 202 -10.79 2.46 10.81
N ILE A 203 -11.03 3.77 10.66
CA ILE A 203 -11.60 4.32 9.43
C ILE A 203 -10.68 4.16 8.20
N HIS A 204 -9.36 4.10 8.39
CA HIS A 204 -8.44 3.86 7.27
C HIS A 204 -8.60 2.45 6.66
N ALA A 205 -9.28 1.50 7.33
CA ALA A 205 -9.65 0.21 6.76
C ALA A 205 -10.51 0.34 5.48
N LEU A 206 -11.18 1.48 5.29
CA LEU A 206 -11.95 1.75 4.07
C LEU A 206 -11.08 1.70 2.81
N ARG A 207 -9.77 1.94 2.90
CA ARG A 207 -8.83 1.83 1.76
C ARG A 207 -8.82 0.44 1.13
N GLY A 208 -9.27 -0.59 1.85
CA GLY A 208 -9.48 -1.93 1.32
C GLY A 208 -10.51 -1.99 0.19
N PHE A 209 -11.42 -1.00 0.07
CA PHE A 209 -12.42 -0.94 -1.00
C PHE A 209 -11.86 -0.42 -2.34
N GLN A 210 -10.54 -0.17 -2.41
CA GLN A 210 -9.81 0.17 -3.64
C GLN A 210 -10.44 1.34 -4.42
N GLU A 211 -10.86 1.13 -5.67
CA GLU A 211 -11.50 2.17 -6.50
C GLU A 211 -12.76 2.75 -5.84
N ARG A 212 -13.53 1.91 -5.13
CA ARG A 212 -14.73 2.34 -4.42
C ARG A 212 -14.42 3.27 -3.26
N TYR A 213 -13.27 3.07 -2.62
CA TYR A 213 -12.79 4.00 -1.61
C TYR A 213 -12.55 5.39 -2.21
N GLN A 214 -11.87 5.46 -3.36
CA GLN A 214 -11.61 6.74 -4.04
C GLN A 214 -12.92 7.45 -4.41
N GLU A 215 -13.88 6.74 -5.00
CA GLU A 215 -15.21 7.26 -5.36
C GLU A 215 -15.94 7.87 -4.14
N VAL A 216 -15.96 7.14 -3.01
CA VAL A 216 -16.64 7.60 -1.79
C VAL A 216 -15.92 8.79 -1.16
N MET A 217 -14.58 8.78 -1.14
CA MET A 217 -13.80 9.88 -0.56
C MET A 217 -13.86 11.16 -1.40
N GLU A 218 -13.85 11.05 -2.73
CA GLU A 218 -14.05 12.18 -3.63
C GLU A 218 -15.41 12.84 -3.37
N ALA A 219 -16.47 12.03 -3.29
CA ALA A 219 -17.82 12.51 -3.00
C ALA A 219 -17.93 13.13 -1.59
N HIS A 220 -17.25 12.55 -0.60
CA HIS A 220 -17.18 13.06 0.77
C HIS A 220 -16.56 14.46 0.82
N ASP A 221 -15.34 14.59 0.28
CA ASP A 221 -14.56 15.81 0.33
C ASP A 221 -15.21 16.93 -0.50
N THR A 222 -15.79 16.58 -1.65
CA THR A 222 -16.55 17.51 -2.49
C THR A 222 -17.76 18.06 -1.76
N TRP A 223 -18.51 17.21 -1.04
CA TRP A 223 -19.70 17.65 -0.30
C TRP A 223 -19.34 18.62 0.83
N HIS A 224 -18.35 18.28 1.66
CA HIS A 224 -17.89 19.15 2.75
C HIS A 224 -17.28 20.46 2.21
N HIS A 225 -16.62 20.41 1.07
CA HIS A 225 -16.12 21.62 0.40
C HIS A 225 -17.28 22.53 -0.06
N ALA A 226 -18.32 21.96 -0.66
CA ALA A 226 -19.49 22.72 -1.14
C ALA A 226 -20.31 23.30 0.02
N GLN A 227 -20.52 22.57 1.12
CA GLN A 227 -21.27 23.05 2.29
C GLN A 227 -20.67 24.34 2.86
N GLY A 228 -19.35 24.39 3.06
CA GLY A 228 -18.70 25.61 3.56
C GLY A 228 -18.70 26.79 2.56
N LYS A 229 -19.04 26.57 1.28
CA LYS A 229 -19.28 27.66 0.30
C LYS A 229 -20.70 28.26 0.43
N HIS A 230 -21.66 27.49 0.96
CA HIS A 230 -23.07 27.87 1.10
C HIS A 230 -23.47 28.24 2.53
N ALA A 231 -22.61 27.97 3.53
CA ALA A 231 -22.79 28.40 4.91
C ALA A 231 -22.69 29.93 5.02
N HIS A 232 -23.81 30.61 4.79
CA HIS A 232 -24.00 32.02 5.10
C HIS A 232 -23.96 32.25 6.61
N GLY A 233 -22.77 32.21 7.23
CA GLY A 233 -22.49 32.85 8.52
C GLY A 233 -23.35 32.42 9.72
N THR A 234 -24.03 31.26 9.68
CA THR A 234 -24.80 30.75 10.84
C THR A 234 -23.95 29.92 11.81
N GLY A 235 -22.75 29.49 11.40
CA GLY A 235 -21.89 28.64 12.24
C GLY A 235 -22.42 27.21 12.44
N ASP A 236 -23.31 26.76 11.57
CA ASP A 236 -24.03 25.48 11.67
C ASP A 236 -23.40 24.35 10.84
N ASP A 237 -22.07 24.31 10.71
CA ASP A 237 -21.38 23.26 9.98
C ASP A 237 -20.31 22.56 10.82
N TRP A 238 -19.88 21.39 10.35
CA TRP A 238 -18.94 20.53 11.05
C TRP A 238 -17.60 21.21 11.36
N ILE A 239 -17.21 22.19 10.54
CA ILE A 239 -15.89 22.83 10.54
C ILE A 239 -15.85 23.98 11.53
N ALA A 240 -16.95 24.72 11.65
CA ALA A 240 -17.17 25.69 12.72
C ALA A 240 -17.03 25.02 14.10
N GLU A 241 -17.64 23.84 14.26
CA GLU A 241 -17.54 23.08 15.51
C GLU A 241 -16.12 22.55 15.76
N GLN A 242 -15.45 22.00 14.74
CA GLN A 242 -14.07 21.53 14.87
C GLN A 242 -13.12 22.64 15.31
N SER A 243 -13.31 23.86 14.78
CA SER A 243 -12.47 25.02 15.13
C SER A 243 -12.50 25.40 16.62
N GLY A 244 -13.54 25.00 17.35
CA GLY A 244 -13.66 25.19 18.79
C GLY A 244 -13.04 24.08 19.64
N LEU A 245 -12.56 22.99 19.04
CA LEU A 245 -12.08 21.81 19.75
C LEU A 245 -10.58 21.90 20.10
N PRO A 246 -10.13 21.18 21.15
CA PRO A 246 -8.72 21.16 21.56
C PRO A 246 -7.75 20.70 20.47
N GLY A 247 -8.20 19.86 19.52
CA GLY A 247 -7.38 19.32 18.44
C GLY A 247 -7.14 20.27 17.26
N ALA A 248 -7.89 21.38 17.14
CA ALA A 248 -7.83 22.26 15.98
C ALA A 248 -6.60 23.16 15.90
N GLY A 249 -5.85 23.32 17.00
CA GLY A 249 -4.81 24.35 17.12
C GLY A 249 -5.42 25.76 17.20
N HIS A 250 -4.77 26.68 17.93
CA HIS A 250 -5.34 28.03 18.12
C HIS A 250 -5.20 28.87 16.84
N SER A 251 -6.32 29.37 16.31
CA SER A 251 -6.52 29.94 14.96
C SER A 251 -5.82 31.27 14.63
N TYR A 252 -4.98 31.83 15.50
CA TYR A 252 -4.38 33.16 15.30
C TYR A 252 -2.94 33.12 14.74
N ASP A 253 -2.32 31.95 14.66
CA ASP A 253 -0.97 31.77 14.09
C ASP A 253 -1.08 31.24 12.66
N ALA A 254 -0.67 32.04 11.67
CA ALA A 254 -0.75 31.69 10.25
C ALA A 254 0.12 30.47 9.87
N ASN A 255 1.06 30.10 10.75
CA ASN A 255 1.92 28.91 10.63
C ASN A 255 1.21 27.60 11.05
N LEU A 256 0.01 27.69 11.64
CA LEU A 256 -0.79 26.52 12.02
C LEU A 256 -1.76 26.14 10.89
N TRP A 257 -1.98 24.83 10.74
CA TRP A 257 -2.96 24.28 9.82
C TRP A 257 -4.32 24.19 10.51
N THR A 258 -5.34 24.86 9.94
CA THR A 258 -6.67 24.98 10.57
C THR A 258 -7.67 23.97 9.99
N PRO A 259 -8.81 23.70 10.68
CA PRO A 259 -9.89 22.90 10.10
C PRO A 259 -10.42 23.45 8.77
N GLU A 260 -10.45 24.78 8.61
CA GLU A 260 -10.82 25.41 7.33
C GLU A 260 -9.76 25.18 6.25
N ASP A 261 -8.47 25.26 6.58
CA ASP A 261 -7.39 24.91 5.64
C ASP A 261 -7.52 23.46 5.16
N ARG A 262 -7.78 22.53 6.09
CA ARG A 262 -8.01 21.12 5.79
C ARG A 262 -9.20 20.93 4.86
N ARG A 263 -10.34 21.56 5.13
CA ARG A 263 -11.54 21.47 4.28
C ARG A 263 -11.30 21.96 2.86
N GLN A 264 -10.62 23.10 2.71
CA GLN A 264 -10.29 23.66 1.41
C GLN A 264 -9.30 22.75 0.67
N ALA A 265 -8.25 22.30 1.35
CA ALA A 265 -7.26 21.40 0.77
C ALA A 265 -7.88 20.09 0.28
N LEU A 266 -8.66 19.40 1.13
CA LEU A 266 -9.30 18.14 0.75
C LEU A 266 -10.30 18.31 -0.40
N GLY A 267 -11.06 19.41 -0.41
CA GLY A 267 -11.95 19.74 -1.51
C GLY A 267 -11.24 19.97 -2.84
N LEU A 268 -10.11 20.67 -2.82
CA LEU A 268 -9.29 20.91 -4.02
C LEU A 268 -8.57 19.64 -4.47
N LEU A 269 -8.12 18.80 -3.54
CA LEU A 269 -7.53 17.49 -3.84
C LEU A 269 -8.54 16.53 -4.48
N ALA A 270 -9.81 16.56 -4.04
CA ALA A 270 -10.88 15.75 -4.61
C ALA A 270 -11.24 16.16 -6.05
N ALA A 271 -10.96 17.39 -6.46
CA ALA A 271 -11.19 17.85 -7.83
C ALA A 271 -10.11 17.39 -8.83
N LEU A 272 -8.99 16.84 -8.34
CA LEU A 272 -7.90 16.33 -9.18
C LEU A 272 -8.14 14.87 -9.55
N PRO A 273 -7.55 14.38 -10.65
CA PRO A 273 -7.54 12.95 -10.96
C PRO A 273 -6.96 12.14 -9.79
N VAL A 274 -7.51 10.94 -9.58
CA VAL A 274 -7.02 10.00 -8.57
C VAL A 274 -5.54 9.67 -8.81
N PRO A 275 -4.76 9.42 -7.74
CA PRO A 275 -3.37 9.01 -7.90
C PRO A 275 -3.28 7.69 -8.67
N GLU A 276 -2.28 7.59 -9.55
CA GLU A 276 -2.01 6.41 -10.38
C GLU A 276 -1.75 5.15 -9.54
N ALA A 277 -1.00 5.30 -8.43
CA ALA A 277 -0.71 4.22 -7.49
C ALA A 277 -0.43 4.73 -6.07
N PRO A 278 -0.57 3.87 -5.03
CA PRO A 278 -0.23 4.21 -3.65
C PRO A 278 1.16 4.79 -3.44
N VAL A 279 2.16 4.27 -4.16
CA VAL A 279 3.55 4.75 -4.09
C VAL A 279 3.67 6.24 -4.38
N ALA A 280 2.88 6.79 -5.33
CA ALA A 280 2.92 8.22 -5.63
C ALA A 280 2.54 9.05 -4.40
N VAL A 281 1.47 8.67 -3.71
CA VAL A 281 0.98 9.39 -2.51
C VAL A 281 2.02 9.34 -1.38
N THR A 282 2.56 8.15 -1.10
CA THR A 282 3.58 7.94 -0.06
C THR A 282 4.88 8.68 -0.37
N THR A 283 5.34 8.66 -1.62
CA THR A 283 6.55 9.39 -2.02
C THR A 283 6.36 10.90 -1.82
N LEU A 284 5.21 11.47 -2.19
CA LEU A 284 4.97 12.90 -2.03
C LEU A 284 4.84 13.32 -0.56
N SER A 285 4.20 12.52 0.30
CA SER A 285 4.11 12.81 1.73
C SER A 285 5.48 12.75 2.40
N LYS A 286 6.33 11.77 2.05
CA LYS A 286 7.75 11.71 2.49
C LYS A 286 8.57 12.90 2.03
N LEU A 287 8.39 13.34 0.78
CA LEU A 287 9.10 14.52 0.27
C LEU A 287 8.73 15.78 1.06
N ALA A 288 7.46 15.92 1.44
CA ALA A 288 6.99 17.01 2.28
C ALA A 288 7.47 16.89 3.74
N HIS A 289 7.54 15.67 4.28
CA HIS A 289 7.98 15.39 5.66
C HIS A 289 8.97 14.21 5.72
N PRO A 290 10.29 14.44 5.54
CA PRO A 290 11.27 13.35 5.36
C PRO A 290 11.54 12.49 6.59
N ARG A 291 11.21 13.00 7.78
CA ARG A 291 11.35 12.24 9.04
C ARG A 291 10.18 11.29 9.30
N ARG A 292 9.21 11.25 8.38
CA ARG A 292 8.03 10.39 8.50
C ARG A 292 8.40 8.94 8.25
N ARG A 293 8.05 8.06 9.19
CA ARG A 293 8.08 6.62 8.98
C ARG A 293 6.83 6.18 8.21
N VAL A 294 7.01 5.38 7.16
CA VAL A 294 5.89 4.74 6.45
C VAL A 294 5.20 3.81 7.43
N LYS A 295 3.87 3.92 7.50
CA LYS A 295 3.06 3.10 8.40
C LYS A 295 2.50 1.89 7.68
N GLU A 296 2.18 0.89 8.49
CA GLU A 296 1.62 -0.41 8.10
C GLU A 296 0.37 -0.27 7.21
N PRO A 297 0.07 -1.30 6.39
CA PRO A 297 -1.11 -1.34 5.52
C PRO A 297 -2.42 -1.04 6.29
N PRO A 298 -3.44 -0.51 5.58
CA PRO A 298 -3.55 -0.39 4.14
C PRO A 298 -2.99 0.94 3.65
N LEU A 299 -2.19 0.86 2.60
CA LEU A 299 -1.48 2.02 2.06
C LEU A 299 -2.43 3.13 1.58
N PRO A 300 -1.95 4.38 1.57
CA PRO A 300 -2.62 5.52 0.94
C PRO A 300 -3.15 5.20 -0.47
N ARG A 301 -4.41 5.55 -0.76
CA ARG A 301 -5.08 5.32 -2.06
C ARG A 301 -5.55 6.60 -2.72
N ALA A 302 -5.68 7.70 -1.98
CA ALA A 302 -6.12 9.00 -2.49
C ALA A 302 -5.19 10.12 -2.00
N TRP A 303 -5.20 11.28 -2.67
CA TRP A 303 -4.38 12.43 -2.23
C TRP A 303 -4.71 12.89 -0.79
N ARG A 304 -5.95 12.68 -0.33
CA ARG A 304 -6.32 12.92 1.07
C ARG A 304 -5.52 12.10 2.07
N ASP A 305 -5.10 10.90 1.68
CA ASP A 305 -4.35 10.01 2.58
C ASP A 305 -2.96 10.56 2.83
N GLY A 306 -2.29 11.05 1.78
CA GLY A 306 -0.99 11.71 1.92
C GLY A 306 -1.07 13.00 2.73
N HIS A 307 -2.18 13.73 2.62
CA HIS A 307 -2.50 14.86 3.52
C HIS A 307 -2.66 14.39 4.98
N GLY A 308 -3.38 13.29 5.21
CA GLY A 308 -3.55 12.68 6.52
C GLY A 308 -2.26 12.15 7.15
N GLU A 309 -1.27 11.77 6.34
CA GLU A 309 0.08 11.42 6.79
C GLU A 309 0.89 12.63 7.30
N LEU A 310 0.34 13.85 7.25
CA LEU A 310 0.96 15.06 7.80
C LEU A 310 0.37 15.45 9.16
N TYR A 311 -0.26 14.50 9.84
CA TYR A 311 -0.72 14.62 11.22
C TYR A 311 0.09 13.72 12.17
N ASP A 312 0.28 14.20 13.39
CA ASP A 312 0.74 13.44 14.55
C ASP A 312 -0.47 13.18 15.46
N GLY A 313 -1.06 11.98 15.36
CA GLY A 313 -2.40 11.70 15.86
C GLY A 313 -3.46 12.61 15.22
N SER A 314 -4.18 13.36 16.05
CA SER A 314 -5.16 14.37 15.59
C SER A 314 -4.57 15.77 15.46
N ARG A 315 -3.26 15.95 15.73
CA ARG A 315 -2.60 17.25 15.67
C ARG A 315 -1.95 17.45 14.31
N PRO A 316 -2.25 18.52 13.58
CA PRO A 316 -1.59 18.78 12.32
C PRO A 316 -0.14 19.21 12.53
N LEU A 317 0.73 18.86 11.57
CA LEU A 317 2.03 19.51 11.42
C LEU A 317 1.87 21.00 11.02
N ARG A 318 3.00 21.71 10.86
CA ARG A 318 3.00 23.12 10.45
C ARG A 318 2.41 23.29 9.05
N ALA A 319 1.76 24.44 8.82
CA ALA A 319 1.10 24.75 7.55
C ALA A 319 2.05 24.65 6.34
N GLY A 320 3.32 25.04 6.51
CA GLY A 320 4.34 24.91 5.46
C GLY A 320 4.54 23.48 4.94
N THR A 321 4.40 22.47 5.80
CA THR A 321 4.50 21.06 5.41
C THR A 321 3.34 20.65 4.52
N PHE A 322 2.11 21.05 4.87
CA PHE A 322 0.92 20.79 4.07
C PHE A 322 0.97 21.51 2.72
N LEU A 323 1.37 22.78 2.69
CA LEU A 323 1.51 23.54 1.45
C LEU A 323 2.58 22.93 0.53
N SER A 324 3.69 22.41 1.10
CA SER A 324 4.70 21.68 0.35
C SER A 324 4.14 20.42 -0.31
N TYR A 325 3.37 19.62 0.44
CA TYR A 325 2.68 18.44 -0.10
C TYR A 325 1.69 18.81 -1.22
N LEU A 326 0.85 19.82 -1.01
CA LEU A 326 -0.13 20.26 -1.99
C LEU A 326 0.53 20.80 -3.27
N GLY A 327 1.63 21.53 -3.15
CA GLY A 327 2.43 21.98 -4.30
C GLY A 327 3.16 20.82 -5.02
N LEU A 328 3.46 19.71 -4.35
CA LEU A 328 3.93 18.49 -5.00
C LEU A 328 2.80 17.79 -5.76
N VAL A 329 1.61 17.68 -5.14
CA VAL A 329 0.41 17.09 -5.78
C VAL A 329 -0.03 17.90 -7.00
N GLN A 330 -0.01 19.24 -6.92
CA GLN A 330 -0.26 20.13 -8.05
C GLN A 330 0.68 19.82 -9.22
N ARG A 331 2.00 19.78 -8.98
CA ARG A 331 2.99 19.58 -10.04
C ARG A 331 2.91 18.19 -10.67
N ILE A 332 2.56 17.16 -9.91
CA ILE A 332 2.36 15.81 -10.48
C ILE A 332 1.06 15.76 -11.29
N ALA A 333 -0.02 16.39 -10.82
CA ALA A 333 -1.27 16.44 -11.57
C ALA A 333 -1.08 17.17 -12.91
N GLU A 334 -0.37 18.30 -12.89
CA GLU A 334 -0.03 19.08 -14.10
C GLU A 334 0.88 18.32 -15.06
N SER A 335 1.87 17.56 -14.55
CA SER A 335 2.73 16.76 -15.44
C SER A 335 1.94 15.68 -16.18
N HIS A 336 0.90 15.14 -15.55
CA HIS A 336 -0.06 14.20 -16.16
C HIS A 336 -1.21 14.90 -16.91
N GLY A 337 -1.13 16.21 -17.14
CA GLY A 337 -2.06 16.96 -17.99
C GLY A 337 -3.36 17.41 -17.32
N ALA A 338 -3.48 17.29 -16.00
CA ALA A 338 -4.64 17.79 -15.26
C ALA A 338 -4.60 19.31 -15.05
N ASP A 339 -5.77 19.96 -14.97
CA ASP A 339 -5.87 21.37 -14.57
C ASP A 339 -5.87 21.47 -13.03
N ALA A 340 -4.76 21.93 -12.46
CA ALA A 340 -4.60 22.14 -11.02
C ALA A 340 -4.58 23.62 -10.62
N ARG A 341 -5.06 24.54 -11.47
CA ARG A 341 -4.98 25.99 -11.23
C ARG A 341 -5.62 26.43 -9.92
N GLU A 342 -6.81 25.93 -9.59
CA GLU A 342 -7.49 26.32 -8.34
C GLU A 342 -6.67 25.93 -7.11
N LEU A 343 -6.00 24.77 -7.15
CA LEU A 343 -5.10 24.32 -6.09
C LEU A 343 -3.85 25.22 -6.03
N ALA A 344 -3.20 25.47 -7.17
CA ALA A 344 -2.02 26.32 -7.25
C ALA A 344 -2.29 27.73 -6.69
N ASP A 345 -3.37 28.35 -7.14
CA ASP A 345 -3.85 29.66 -6.71
C ASP A 345 -4.13 29.71 -5.20
N TRP A 346 -4.70 28.64 -4.64
CA TRP A 346 -4.98 28.56 -3.21
C TRP A 346 -3.70 28.36 -2.39
N VAL A 347 -2.79 27.48 -2.83
CA VAL A 347 -1.49 27.25 -2.17
C VAL A 347 -0.67 28.53 -2.13
N GLU A 348 -0.64 29.30 -3.22
CA GLU A 348 0.06 30.60 -3.27
C GLU A 348 -0.55 31.59 -2.27
N ARG A 349 -1.86 31.83 -2.34
CA ARG A 349 -2.56 32.76 -1.42
C ARG A 349 -2.43 32.37 0.05
N ARG A 350 -2.52 31.07 0.37
CA ARG A 350 -2.39 30.57 1.75
C ARG A 350 -0.94 30.64 2.24
N GLY A 351 0.03 30.47 1.34
CA GLY A 351 1.46 30.58 1.60
C GLY A 351 1.92 32.01 1.89
N ASP A 352 1.24 33.04 1.36
CA ASP A 352 1.57 34.45 1.62
C ASP A 352 1.59 34.80 3.12
N GLY A 353 0.72 34.17 3.91
CA GLY A 353 0.64 34.36 5.35
C GLY A 353 1.66 33.55 6.18
N VAL A 354 2.33 32.57 5.58
CA VAL A 354 3.30 31.69 6.26
C VAL A 354 4.70 32.34 6.21
N SER A 355 5.44 32.27 7.32
CA SER A 355 6.79 32.83 7.40
C SER A 355 7.76 32.18 6.41
N ASP A 356 8.72 32.95 5.87
CA ASP A 356 9.65 32.48 4.83
C ASP A 356 10.46 31.25 5.24
N GLY A 357 10.79 31.11 6.55
CA GLY A 357 11.46 29.93 7.10
C GLY A 357 10.61 28.66 7.08
N GLU A 358 9.27 28.81 7.11
CA GLU A 358 8.32 27.70 7.05
C GLU A 358 7.77 27.42 5.65
N ARG A 359 7.80 28.38 4.71
CA ARG A 359 7.41 28.15 3.31
C ARG A 359 8.20 27.01 2.64
N GLY A 360 9.39 26.74 3.14
CA GLY A 360 10.26 25.63 2.72
C GLY A 360 10.03 24.30 3.44
N GLY A 361 9.05 24.21 4.33
CA GLY A 361 8.86 23.07 5.24
C GLY A 361 10.10 22.79 6.09
N GLU A 362 10.28 21.54 6.52
CA GLU A 362 11.47 21.10 7.26
C GLU A 362 12.79 21.21 6.46
N ARG A 363 12.73 21.54 5.16
CA ARG A 363 13.88 21.60 4.24
C ARG A 363 14.39 23.03 3.97
N GLY A 364 13.81 24.06 4.59
CA GLY A 364 14.39 25.41 4.60
C GLY A 364 14.46 26.12 3.23
N GLY A 365 13.53 25.81 2.31
CA GLY A 365 13.29 26.60 1.10
C GLY A 365 13.97 26.07 -0.18
N ALA A 366 14.65 24.93 -0.11
CA ALA A 366 15.18 24.28 -1.30
C ALA A 366 14.04 23.74 -2.17
N PRO A 367 14.02 24.04 -3.49
CA PRO A 367 13.01 23.50 -4.39
C PRO A 367 13.13 21.97 -4.44
N VAL A 368 12.06 21.26 -4.08
CA VAL A 368 12.00 19.80 -4.14
C VAL A 368 11.57 19.41 -5.55
N SER A 369 12.45 18.77 -6.31
CA SER A 369 12.12 18.19 -7.62
C SER A 369 11.28 16.93 -7.45
N LEU A 370 10.33 16.71 -8.37
CA LEU A 370 9.59 15.45 -8.43
C LEU A 370 10.54 14.31 -8.84
N PRO A 371 10.44 13.12 -8.22
CA PRO A 371 11.18 11.95 -8.65
C PRO A 371 10.85 11.59 -10.11
N PRO A 372 11.86 11.30 -10.96
CA PRO A 372 11.62 10.94 -12.36
C PRO A 372 10.67 9.75 -12.55
N VAL A 373 10.66 8.81 -11.60
CA VAL A 373 9.79 7.63 -11.61
C VAL A 373 8.29 7.96 -11.49
N LEU A 374 7.92 9.15 -11.00
CA LEU A 374 6.51 9.56 -10.93
C LEU A 374 6.08 10.38 -12.15
N LEU A 375 7.03 11.00 -12.85
CA LEU A 375 6.71 11.82 -14.01
C LEU A 375 6.21 10.93 -15.17
N PRO A 376 5.31 11.45 -16.01
CA PRO A 376 4.90 10.76 -17.23
C PRO A 376 6.12 10.49 -18.11
N ASN A 377 6.08 9.38 -18.82
CA ASN A 377 7.09 9.06 -19.82
C ASN A 377 6.76 9.88 -21.07
N ASP A 378 7.49 10.96 -21.32
CA ASP A 378 7.26 11.86 -22.47
C ASP A 378 7.39 11.16 -23.83
N GLU A 379 7.99 9.97 -23.87
CA GLU A 379 7.85 9.02 -24.97
C GLU A 379 7.52 7.62 -24.41
N PRO A 380 6.67 6.82 -25.08
CA PRO A 380 6.61 5.39 -24.80
C PRO A 380 8.00 4.81 -25.08
N GLY A 381 8.82 4.74 -24.04
CA GLY A 381 10.22 4.36 -24.15
C GLY A 381 10.35 2.92 -24.64
N ASP A 382 10.60 2.77 -25.94
CA ASP A 382 11.07 1.52 -26.53
C ASP A 382 12.45 1.13 -25.97
N GLY A 383 13.15 2.08 -25.35
CA GLY A 383 14.43 1.90 -24.65
C GLY A 383 14.30 1.34 -23.23
N PRO A 384 15.35 0.69 -22.71
CA PRO A 384 15.36 0.08 -21.39
C PRO A 384 15.32 1.12 -20.26
N VAL A 385 14.65 0.76 -19.17
CA VAL A 385 14.58 1.56 -17.94
C VAL A 385 15.72 1.18 -17.00
N PRO A 386 16.53 2.13 -16.51
CA PRO A 386 17.53 1.85 -15.48
C PRO A 386 16.89 1.29 -14.20
N TYR A 387 17.54 0.29 -13.61
CA TYR A 387 17.14 -0.27 -12.33
C TYR A 387 17.28 0.78 -11.21
N PRO A 388 16.27 0.94 -10.33
CA PRO A 388 16.27 1.99 -9.32
C PRO A 388 17.36 1.77 -8.27
N GLY A 389 18.21 2.77 -8.04
CA GLY A 389 19.10 2.83 -6.88
C GLY A 389 18.37 3.28 -5.60
N PRO A 390 19.03 3.29 -4.43
CA PRO A 390 18.47 3.82 -3.17
C PRO A 390 17.83 5.20 -3.34
N GLY A 391 16.56 5.35 -2.95
CA GLY A 391 15.80 6.61 -3.05
C GLY A 391 15.33 7.00 -4.47
N GLU A 392 15.66 6.21 -5.49
CA GLU A 392 15.24 6.47 -6.89
C GLU A 392 13.94 5.74 -7.27
N GLY A 393 13.53 4.73 -6.49
CA GLY A 393 12.30 3.95 -6.69
C GLY A 393 12.20 2.79 -5.71
N ALA A 394 11.01 2.22 -5.54
CA ALA A 394 10.79 1.09 -4.64
C ALA A 394 10.94 -0.26 -5.38
N VAL A 395 11.36 -1.29 -4.64
CA VAL A 395 11.45 -2.68 -5.11
C VAL A 395 10.71 -3.60 -4.16
N VAL A 396 10.22 -4.72 -4.67
CA VAL A 396 9.69 -5.82 -3.84
C VAL A 396 10.83 -6.82 -3.61
N ILE A 397 11.10 -7.14 -2.35
CA ILE A 397 12.08 -8.15 -1.97
C ILE A 397 11.32 -9.36 -1.45
N LEU A 398 11.59 -10.54 -2.02
CA LEU A 398 11.15 -11.83 -1.51
C LEU A 398 12.36 -12.58 -0.96
N GLU A 399 12.41 -12.75 0.35
CA GLU A 399 13.35 -13.63 1.03
C GLU A 399 12.77 -15.04 1.04
N LEU A 400 13.55 -16.02 0.57
CA LEU A 400 13.20 -17.44 0.59
C LEU A 400 14.30 -18.22 1.30
N GLU A 401 14.02 -18.63 2.53
CA GLU A 401 14.95 -19.42 3.33
C GLU A 401 14.52 -20.88 3.28
N ARG A 402 15.41 -21.77 2.86
CA ARG A 402 15.12 -23.20 2.82
C ARG A 402 15.26 -23.79 4.22
N LEU A 403 14.21 -24.47 4.69
CA LEU A 403 14.26 -25.18 5.98
C LEU A 403 15.00 -26.51 5.87
N GLU A 404 15.69 -26.87 6.96
CA GLU A 404 16.30 -28.18 7.12
C GLU A 404 15.22 -29.24 7.41
N GLY A 405 15.10 -30.24 6.53
CA GLY A 405 14.12 -31.31 6.70
C GLY A 405 14.12 -32.35 5.58
N GLU A 406 13.34 -33.42 5.75
CA GLU A 406 13.17 -34.46 4.72
C GLU A 406 12.35 -33.97 3.52
N ARG A 407 11.42 -33.03 3.74
CA ARG A 407 10.63 -32.38 2.69
C ARG A 407 11.24 -31.01 2.39
N LEU A 408 11.20 -30.63 1.11
CA LEU A 408 11.60 -29.31 0.66
C LEU A 408 10.53 -28.29 1.08
N SER A 409 10.84 -27.50 2.10
CA SER A 409 10.00 -26.41 2.59
C SER A 409 10.80 -25.12 2.76
N TYR A 410 10.07 -24.00 2.74
CA TYR A 410 10.63 -22.66 2.80
C TYR A 410 9.90 -21.81 3.83
N ASP A 411 10.68 -21.03 4.58
CA ASP A 411 10.18 -19.80 5.20
C ASP A 411 10.30 -18.67 4.18
N TRP A 412 9.35 -17.74 4.22
CA TRP A 412 9.37 -16.62 3.28
C TRP A 412 8.97 -15.31 3.94
N THR A 413 9.52 -14.22 3.41
CA THR A 413 9.22 -12.85 3.86
C THR A 413 9.17 -11.94 2.64
N ILE A 414 8.11 -11.14 2.52
CA ILE A 414 7.96 -10.12 1.48
C ILE A 414 8.18 -8.76 2.14
N ARG A 415 9.02 -7.93 1.51
CA ARG A 415 9.29 -6.55 1.92
C ARG A 415 9.14 -5.60 0.74
N ILE A 416 8.84 -4.35 1.07
CA ILE A 416 8.96 -3.22 0.14
C ILE A 416 10.12 -2.36 0.62
N ASP A 417 11.10 -2.14 -0.24
CA ASP A 417 12.28 -1.31 0.03
C ASP A 417 12.32 -0.13 -0.95
N ASP A 418 12.25 1.09 -0.41
CA ASP A 418 12.36 2.33 -1.19
C ASP A 418 13.74 3.01 -1.09
N GLY A 419 14.69 2.36 -0.40
CA GLY A 419 16.08 2.77 -0.25
C GLY A 419 16.31 3.70 0.93
N ASP A 420 15.34 3.85 1.82
CA ASP A 420 15.46 4.57 3.08
C ASP A 420 15.98 3.63 4.18
N GLU A 421 16.80 4.13 5.12
CA GLU A 421 17.41 3.30 6.18
C GLU A 421 16.34 2.69 7.13
N ASP A 422 15.18 3.34 7.24
CA ASP A 422 14.01 2.89 7.99
C ASP A 422 12.97 2.15 7.10
N SER A 423 13.27 1.88 5.82
CA SER A 423 12.41 1.09 4.93
C SER A 423 12.72 -0.42 4.98
N GLY A 424 11.77 -1.26 4.55
CA GLY A 424 11.95 -2.72 4.56
C GLY A 424 11.30 -3.46 5.72
N PHE A 425 10.22 -2.93 6.32
CA PHE A 425 9.37 -3.76 7.18
C PHE A 425 8.72 -4.89 6.36
N PRO A 426 8.59 -6.11 6.93
CA PRO A 426 7.81 -7.17 6.32
C PRO A 426 6.37 -6.68 6.05
N VAL A 427 5.93 -6.76 4.80
CA VAL A 427 4.52 -6.52 4.44
C VAL A 427 3.70 -7.80 4.57
N ASP A 428 4.36 -8.96 4.45
CA ASP A 428 3.80 -10.28 4.72
C ASP A 428 4.93 -11.28 4.95
N TYR A 429 4.68 -12.35 5.70
CA TYR A 429 5.65 -13.40 5.98
C TYR A 429 4.98 -14.71 6.44
N GLU A 430 5.62 -15.83 6.14
CA GLU A 430 5.34 -17.11 6.79
C GLU A 430 6.63 -17.63 7.43
N ARG A 431 6.60 -17.75 8.76
CA ARG A 431 7.70 -18.30 9.59
C ARG A 431 7.18 -19.35 10.57
N ASP A 432 6.22 -20.16 10.13
CA ASP A 432 5.76 -21.30 10.94
C ASP A 432 6.84 -22.41 10.97
N ARG A 433 6.89 -23.19 12.05
CA ARG A 433 7.89 -24.26 12.25
C ARG A 433 7.87 -25.34 11.17
N SER A 434 6.80 -25.43 10.38
CA SER A 434 6.67 -26.40 9.30
C SER A 434 7.06 -25.85 7.92
N GLY A 435 7.14 -24.51 7.78
CA GLY A 435 7.34 -23.82 6.51
C GLY A 435 6.28 -24.14 5.45
N VAL A 436 6.44 -23.56 4.27
CA VAL A 436 5.59 -23.84 3.10
C VAL A 436 6.27 -24.85 2.19
N SER A 437 5.53 -25.87 1.74
CA SER A 437 6.07 -26.87 0.82
C SER A 437 6.42 -26.23 -0.55
N ALA A 438 7.43 -26.76 -1.24
CA ALA A 438 7.78 -26.29 -2.58
C ALA A 438 6.61 -26.37 -3.59
N GLU A 439 5.68 -27.32 -3.39
CA GLU A 439 4.49 -27.51 -4.25
C GLU A 439 3.43 -26.42 -4.01
N ASP A 440 3.30 -25.95 -2.76
CA ASP A 440 2.30 -24.96 -2.37
C ASP A 440 2.83 -23.51 -2.40
N LEU A 441 4.15 -23.34 -2.50
CA LEU A 441 4.83 -22.04 -2.35
C LEU A 441 4.25 -20.95 -3.25
N ILE A 442 4.11 -21.23 -4.56
CA ILE A 442 3.59 -20.23 -5.51
C ILE A 442 2.14 -19.85 -5.19
N HIS A 443 1.32 -20.83 -4.79
CA HIS A 443 -0.07 -20.58 -4.43
C HIS A 443 -0.16 -19.67 -3.20
N ARG A 444 0.66 -19.92 -2.17
CA ARG A 444 0.72 -19.12 -0.95
C ARG A 444 1.27 -17.72 -1.19
N LEU A 445 2.29 -17.58 -2.04
CA LEU A 445 2.88 -16.28 -2.37
C LEU A 445 2.03 -15.43 -3.32
N SER A 446 1.05 -16.03 -4.01
CA SER A 446 0.36 -15.34 -5.11
C SER A 446 -0.40 -14.08 -4.66
N GLY A 447 -1.20 -14.18 -3.60
CA GLY A 447 -1.94 -13.04 -3.03
C GLY A 447 -0.99 -11.97 -2.47
N PRO A 448 -0.10 -12.32 -1.53
CA PRO A 448 0.82 -11.36 -0.92
C PRO A 448 1.72 -10.61 -1.91
N LEU A 449 2.25 -11.30 -2.92
CA LEU A 449 3.05 -10.63 -3.97
C LEU A 449 2.17 -9.75 -4.87
N ALA A 450 0.95 -10.19 -5.20
CA ALA A 450 0.02 -9.34 -5.96
C ALA A 450 -0.27 -8.04 -5.21
N ASP A 451 -0.52 -8.12 -3.90
CA ASP A 451 -0.78 -6.96 -3.05
C ASP A 451 0.43 -6.05 -2.94
N ALA A 452 1.64 -6.61 -2.78
CA ALA A 452 2.88 -5.83 -2.77
C ALA A 452 3.12 -5.09 -4.10
N PHE A 453 2.87 -5.75 -5.24
CA PHE A 453 3.01 -5.11 -6.55
C PHE A 453 1.94 -4.06 -6.81
N ALA A 454 0.70 -4.28 -6.40
CA ALA A 454 -0.39 -3.30 -6.54
C ALA A 454 -0.13 -1.99 -5.77
N GLN A 455 0.83 -2.00 -4.83
CA GLN A 455 1.27 -0.80 -4.10
C GLN A 455 2.28 0.04 -4.89
N LEU A 456 3.06 -0.59 -5.78
CA LEU A 456 4.24 0.00 -6.41
C LEU A 456 4.16 0.12 -7.94
N ASP A 457 3.41 -0.76 -8.60
CA ASP A 457 3.29 -0.78 -10.06
C ASP A 457 2.66 0.54 -10.53
N LEU A 458 3.37 1.21 -11.44
CA LEU A 458 2.88 2.36 -12.20
C LEU A 458 2.59 1.90 -13.64
N ASP A 459 1.74 2.65 -14.35
CA ASP A 459 1.40 2.37 -15.74
C ASP A 459 2.67 2.34 -16.60
N GLY A 460 2.83 1.24 -17.33
CA GLY A 460 4.03 0.94 -18.13
C GLY A 460 5.34 0.79 -17.33
N ARG A 461 5.32 0.86 -15.99
CA ARG A 461 6.52 0.80 -15.12
C ARG A 461 6.29 -0.14 -13.93
N PRO A 462 6.36 -1.46 -14.17
CA PRO A 462 6.17 -2.46 -13.13
C PRO A 462 7.36 -2.48 -12.16
N ALA A 463 7.06 -2.60 -10.87
CA ALA A 463 8.05 -2.64 -9.81
C ALA A 463 8.97 -3.87 -9.96
N PRO A 464 10.30 -3.71 -9.82
CA PRO A 464 11.22 -4.83 -9.84
C PRO A 464 11.00 -5.80 -8.67
N LEU A 465 11.35 -7.06 -8.91
CA LEU A 465 11.34 -8.12 -7.92
C LEU A 465 12.77 -8.62 -7.65
N GLU A 466 13.20 -8.48 -6.41
CA GLU A 466 14.46 -9.04 -5.89
C GLU A 466 14.17 -10.32 -5.12
N ILE A 467 14.83 -11.42 -5.48
CA ILE A 467 14.71 -12.69 -4.74
C ILE A 467 16.00 -12.95 -3.99
N ALA A 468 15.94 -12.92 -2.67
CA ALA A 468 17.05 -13.31 -1.81
C ALA A 468 17.02 -14.82 -1.56
N LEU A 469 18.08 -15.50 -2.01
CA LEU A 469 18.22 -16.96 -1.96
C LEU A 469 19.60 -17.36 -1.44
N ASP A 470 19.68 -18.58 -0.94
CA ASP A 470 20.96 -19.27 -0.82
C ASP A 470 21.51 -19.66 -2.19
N ILE A 471 22.84 -19.74 -2.32
CA ILE A 471 23.49 -20.10 -3.59
C ILE A 471 23.03 -21.47 -4.14
N GLY A 472 22.60 -22.38 -3.26
CA GLY A 472 22.06 -23.68 -3.65
C GLY A 472 20.73 -23.60 -4.40
N GLU A 473 19.97 -22.52 -4.18
CA GLU A 473 18.64 -22.30 -4.73
C GLU A 473 18.64 -21.26 -5.88
N PHE A 474 19.81 -20.71 -6.24
CA PHE A 474 19.98 -19.71 -7.32
C PHE A 474 19.43 -20.14 -8.69
N ASP A 475 19.29 -21.44 -8.96
CA ASP A 475 18.69 -21.93 -10.20
C ASP A 475 17.15 -21.98 -10.17
N THR A 476 16.51 -21.52 -9.09
CA THR A 476 15.06 -21.40 -9.00
C THR A 476 14.56 -20.47 -10.09
N ALA A 477 13.72 -21.00 -10.98
CA ALA A 477 13.23 -20.28 -12.16
C ALA A 477 12.10 -19.29 -11.81
N VAL A 478 12.33 -18.37 -10.87
CA VAL A 478 11.31 -17.42 -10.36
C VAL A 478 10.74 -16.56 -11.48
N HIS A 479 11.56 -16.21 -12.48
CA HIS A 479 11.10 -15.47 -13.65
C HIS A 479 10.05 -16.21 -14.50
N ARG A 480 9.89 -17.53 -14.29
CA ARG A 480 8.86 -18.38 -14.92
C ARG A 480 7.62 -18.59 -14.03
N TRP A 481 7.55 -17.99 -12.84
CA TRP A 481 6.36 -18.12 -11.99
C TRP A 481 5.18 -17.35 -12.58
N GLN A 482 3.98 -17.93 -12.41
CA GLN A 482 2.72 -17.29 -12.71
C GLN A 482 2.04 -16.94 -11.39
N ILE A 483 1.85 -15.66 -11.15
CA ILE A 483 1.15 -15.16 -9.97
C ILE A 483 -0.17 -14.56 -10.44
N HIS A 484 -1.27 -15.12 -9.96
CA HIS A 484 -2.60 -14.57 -10.21
C HIS A 484 -2.73 -13.27 -9.43
N GLN A 485 -2.62 -12.13 -10.12
CA GLN A 485 -2.98 -10.85 -9.52
C GLN A 485 -4.51 -10.74 -9.45
N GLN A 486 -5.05 -10.42 -8.27
CA GLN A 486 -6.47 -10.12 -8.15
C GLN A 486 -6.71 -8.67 -8.59
N ALA A 487 -7.64 -8.51 -9.53
CA ALA A 487 -8.18 -7.28 -10.11
C ALA A 487 -7.43 -6.65 -11.32
N ASN A 488 -8.26 -6.20 -12.29
CA ASN A 488 -8.01 -5.32 -13.43
C ASN A 488 -7.14 -5.77 -14.61
N LEU A 489 -6.62 -7.00 -14.60
CA LEU A 489 -5.91 -7.57 -15.76
C LEU A 489 -6.81 -8.47 -16.59
N ASN A 490 -6.64 -8.41 -17.92
CA ASN A 490 -7.34 -9.35 -18.80
C ASN A 490 -6.79 -10.78 -18.61
N GLU A 491 -7.55 -11.80 -19.04
CA GLU A 491 -7.16 -13.22 -18.88
C GLU A 491 -5.79 -13.57 -19.47
N GLN A 492 -5.29 -12.76 -20.41
CA GLN A 492 -4.00 -12.97 -21.07
C GLN A 492 -2.85 -12.39 -20.23
N GLU A 493 -3.05 -11.24 -19.59
CA GLU A 493 -2.12 -10.62 -18.63
C GLU A 493 -2.00 -11.43 -17.33
N LEU A 494 -3.11 -12.04 -16.89
CA LEU A 494 -3.16 -12.94 -15.72
C LEU A 494 -2.33 -14.23 -15.89
N LYS A 495 -1.91 -14.56 -17.12
CA LYS A 495 -1.16 -15.78 -17.45
C LYS A 495 0.31 -15.50 -17.78
N GLN A 496 0.76 -14.25 -17.74
CA GLN A 496 2.14 -13.90 -18.06
C GLN A 496 3.10 -14.24 -16.92
N LEU A 497 4.31 -14.68 -17.28
CA LEU A 497 5.37 -15.02 -16.35
C LEU A 497 5.93 -13.77 -15.66
N LEU A 498 6.35 -13.86 -14.40
CA LEU A 498 6.91 -12.71 -13.66
C LEU A 498 8.03 -12.00 -14.43
N GLY A 499 8.97 -12.75 -15.00
CA GLY A 499 10.10 -12.16 -15.72
C GLY A 499 9.77 -11.59 -17.09
N VAL A 500 8.56 -11.82 -17.60
CA VAL A 500 8.03 -11.13 -18.79
C VAL A 500 7.49 -9.76 -18.38
N ARG A 501 6.77 -9.71 -17.27
CA ARG A 501 6.10 -8.50 -16.80
C ARG A 501 7.05 -7.53 -16.12
N ARG A 502 8.01 -7.99 -15.31
CA ARG A 502 8.86 -7.12 -14.48
C ARG A 502 10.32 -7.58 -14.46
N PRO A 503 11.28 -6.69 -14.17
CA PRO A 503 12.66 -7.11 -13.91
C PRO A 503 12.67 -8.05 -12.70
N VAL A 504 13.31 -9.21 -12.85
CA VAL A 504 13.49 -10.19 -11.77
C VAL A 504 14.99 -10.44 -11.63
N VAL A 505 15.51 -10.16 -10.43
CA VAL A 505 16.93 -10.30 -10.11
C VAL A 505 17.11 -11.15 -8.86
N LEU A 506 18.27 -11.77 -8.73
CA LEU A 506 18.65 -12.57 -7.58
C LEU A 506 19.60 -11.79 -6.68
N ARG A 507 19.43 -11.98 -5.37
CA ARG A 507 20.24 -11.46 -4.26
C ARG A 507 20.83 -12.64 -3.50
N HIS A 508 22.02 -12.46 -2.93
CA HIS A 508 22.63 -13.48 -2.10
C HIS A 508 22.20 -13.30 -0.64
N LEU A 509 21.40 -14.23 -0.12
CA LEU A 509 20.83 -14.13 1.23
C LEU A 509 21.91 -14.03 2.31
N GLU A 510 23.02 -14.75 2.18
CA GLU A 510 24.13 -14.69 3.16
C GLU A 510 24.88 -13.34 3.17
N ARG A 511 24.63 -12.44 2.21
CA ARG A 511 25.16 -11.05 2.19
C ARG A 511 24.22 -10.03 2.85
N ARG A 512 23.18 -10.49 3.57
CA ARG A 512 22.31 -9.62 4.36
C ARG A 512 23.08 -8.80 5.41
N GLY A 513 22.56 -7.62 5.73
CA GLY A 513 23.15 -6.72 6.73
C GLY A 513 24.21 -5.78 6.15
N VAL A 514 25.38 -5.70 6.78
CA VAL A 514 26.38 -4.67 6.43
C VAL A 514 27.22 -5.11 5.22
N SER A 515 27.25 -4.29 4.17
CA SER A 515 28.07 -4.50 2.99
C SER A 515 29.57 -4.39 3.28
N ASP A 516 30.38 -5.26 2.66
CA ASP A 516 31.84 -5.15 2.72
C ASP A 516 32.44 -4.15 1.71
N ASP A 517 33.68 -3.73 1.96
CA ASP A 517 34.40 -2.72 1.17
C ASP A 517 34.67 -3.17 -0.28
N GLU A 518 34.98 -4.45 -0.51
CA GLU A 518 35.33 -4.93 -1.85
C GLU A 518 34.07 -5.06 -2.72
N TRP A 519 32.95 -5.52 -2.14
CA TRP A 519 31.64 -5.51 -2.78
C TRP A 519 31.21 -4.10 -3.18
N THR A 520 31.27 -3.15 -2.25
CA THR A 520 30.93 -1.73 -2.49
C THR A 520 31.81 -1.11 -3.58
N LYS A 521 33.11 -1.38 -3.54
CA LYS A 521 34.08 -0.87 -4.51
C LYS A 521 33.84 -1.44 -5.90
N ARG A 522 33.63 -2.75 -6.04
CA ARG A 522 33.37 -3.38 -7.35
C ARG A 522 32.04 -2.96 -7.94
N TRP A 523 31.00 -2.88 -7.12
CA TRP A 523 29.71 -2.34 -7.54
C TRP A 523 29.86 -0.94 -8.13
N SER A 524 30.49 -0.04 -7.37
CA SER A 524 30.74 1.34 -7.80
C SER A 524 31.57 1.39 -9.09
N ALA A 525 32.58 0.53 -9.22
CA ALA A 525 33.41 0.45 -10.41
C ALA A 525 32.63 -0.05 -11.66
N ALA A 526 31.71 -1.00 -11.49
CA ALA A 526 30.86 -1.50 -12.57
C ALA A 526 29.85 -0.44 -13.04
N HIS A 527 29.25 0.31 -12.12
CA HIS A 527 28.33 1.39 -12.44
C HIS A 527 29.02 2.65 -13.00
N ALA A 528 30.28 2.90 -12.64
CA ALA A 528 31.08 3.98 -13.20
C ALA A 528 31.74 3.62 -14.54
N ALA A 529 31.72 2.35 -14.94
CA ALA A 529 32.33 1.92 -16.20
C ALA A 529 31.53 2.46 -17.40
N ARG A 530 32.24 3.03 -18.38
CA ARG A 530 31.63 3.54 -19.62
C ARG A 530 30.94 2.44 -20.44
N ALA A 531 31.36 1.19 -20.28
CA ALA A 531 30.78 0.04 -20.94
C ALA A 531 30.90 -1.17 -20.02
N VAL A 532 29.84 -1.98 -20.00
CA VAL A 532 29.83 -3.30 -19.37
C VAL A 532 30.17 -4.36 -20.40
N THR A 533 31.00 -5.35 -20.03
CA THR A 533 31.44 -6.40 -20.94
C THR A 533 31.31 -7.76 -20.28
N PRO A 534 30.70 -8.75 -20.94
CA PRO A 534 30.55 -10.08 -20.37
C PRO A 534 31.88 -10.84 -20.46
N ARG A 535 32.23 -11.57 -19.40
CA ARG A 535 33.40 -12.43 -19.32
C ARG A 535 33.00 -13.86 -19.06
N ARG A 536 33.24 -14.72 -20.05
CA ARG A 536 33.00 -16.16 -19.97
C ARG A 536 33.87 -16.80 -18.88
N VAL A 537 33.24 -17.42 -17.90
CA VAL A 537 33.92 -18.19 -16.84
C VAL A 537 33.28 -19.57 -16.68
N PRO A 538 34.05 -20.67 -16.78
CA PRO A 538 35.45 -20.75 -17.20
C PRO A 538 35.62 -20.43 -18.71
N PRO A 539 36.83 -20.08 -19.17
CA PRO A 539 37.09 -19.83 -20.59
C PRO A 539 36.86 -21.09 -21.45
N PRO A 540 36.64 -20.94 -22.78
CA PRO A 540 36.36 -22.07 -23.66
C PRO A 540 37.44 -23.16 -23.56
N GLY A 541 37.05 -24.39 -23.21
CA GLY A 541 37.97 -25.53 -23.06
C GLY A 541 38.94 -25.46 -21.88
N GLY A 542 38.87 -24.41 -21.06
CA GLY A 542 39.70 -24.22 -19.88
C GLY A 542 39.08 -24.77 -18.59
N ARG A 543 39.91 -24.92 -17.56
CA ARG A 543 39.44 -25.18 -16.18
C ARG A 543 39.22 -23.87 -15.45
N PHE A 544 38.31 -23.89 -14.49
CA PHE A 544 38.10 -22.76 -13.59
C PHE A 544 39.32 -22.53 -12.69
N ARG A 545 39.65 -21.27 -12.44
CA ARG A 545 40.64 -20.80 -11.46
C ARG A 545 40.15 -19.50 -10.84
N LYS A 546 40.23 -19.35 -9.51
CA LYS A 546 39.76 -18.14 -8.80
C LYS A 546 40.33 -16.83 -9.37
N GLN A 547 41.59 -16.83 -9.85
CA GLN A 547 42.20 -15.64 -10.46
C GLN A 547 41.45 -15.11 -11.70
N GLN A 548 40.66 -15.95 -12.37
CA GLN A 548 39.85 -15.56 -13.53
C GLN A 548 38.74 -14.59 -13.15
N VAL A 549 38.29 -14.60 -11.89
CA VAL A 549 37.20 -13.77 -11.38
C VAL A 549 37.73 -12.64 -10.53
N THR A 550 38.74 -12.90 -9.69
CA THR A 550 39.37 -11.84 -8.89
C THR A 550 40.15 -10.84 -9.74
N GLY A 551 40.69 -11.26 -10.89
CA GLY A 551 41.44 -10.40 -11.81
C GLY A 551 40.61 -9.61 -12.82
N MET A 552 39.27 -9.69 -12.77
CA MET A 552 38.40 -8.97 -13.70
C MET A 552 38.46 -7.46 -13.52
N GLY A 553 38.33 -6.73 -14.64
CA GLY A 553 38.28 -5.26 -14.65
C GLY A 553 36.96 -4.68 -14.14
N ALA A 554 36.91 -3.35 -13.98
CA ALA A 554 35.78 -2.62 -13.39
C ALA A 554 34.42 -2.89 -14.06
N GLY A 555 34.36 -2.94 -15.40
CA GLY A 555 33.13 -3.20 -16.16
C GLY A 555 33.03 -4.65 -16.66
N GLU A 556 33.85 -5.57 -16.17
CA GLU A 556 33.85 -6.97 -16.60
C GLU A 556 32.92 -7.81 -15.72
N ILE A 557 31.86 -8.37 -16.31
CA ILE A 557 30.80 -9.09 -15.59
C ILE A 557 30.93 -10.60 -15.87
N PRO A 558 31.01 -11.47 -14.83
CA PRO A 558 31.05 -12.91 -15.00
C PRO A 558 29.81 -13.46 -15.71
N VAL A 559 30.02 -14.28 -16.74
CA VAL A 559 28.98 -15.03 -17.45
C VAL A 559 29.31 -16.52 -17.43
N LEU A 560 28.41 -17.32 -16.88
CA LEU A 560 28.57 -18.76 -16.72
C LEU A 560 27.59 -19.52 -17.60
N CYS A 561 28.07 -20.55 -18.30
CA CYS A 561 27.21 -21.45 -19.08
C CYS A 561 26.71 -22.68 -18.28
N ARG A 562 26.95 -22.67 -16.96
CA ARG A 562 26.62 -23.74 -16.03
C ARG A 562 25.66 -23.21 -14.96
N SER A 563 24.83 -24.09 -14.43
CA SER A 563 23.88 -23.76 -13.38
C SER A 563 24.59 -23.60 -12.03
N ALA A 564 24.00 -22.85 -11.10
CA ALA A 564 24.53 -22.66 -9.75
C ALA A 564 24.53 -23.94 -8.91
N GLY A 565 23.64 -24.88 -9.23
CA GLY A 565 23.52 -26.19 -8.63
C GLY A 565 24.65 -27.16 -9.02
N ASP A 566 25.25 -27.00 -10.21
CA ASP A 566 26.41 -27.79 -10.68
C ASP A 566 27.66 -27.46 -9.83
N ASP A 567 28.49 -28.46 -9.53
CA ASP A 567 29.69 -28.28 -8.67
C ASP A 567 30.60 -27.14 -9.17
N ILE A 568 30.84 -27.09 -10.48
CA ILE A 568 31.70 -26.06 -11.08
C ILE A 568 30.99 -24.71 -11.13
N GLY A 569 29.70 -24.68 -11.50
CA GLY A 569 28.94 -23.43 -11.50
C GLY A 569 28.86 -22.80 -10.10
N ARG A 570 28.61 -23.62 -9.09
CA ARG A 570 28.63 -23.23 -7.66
C ARG A 570 29.99 -22.70 -7.24
N GLU A 571 31.07 -23.38 -7.60
CA GLU A 571 32.44 -22.94 -7.26
C GLU A 571 32.77 -21.58 -7.88
N VAL A 572 32.38 -21.36 -9.14
CA VAL A 572 32.58 -20.08 -9.84
C VAL A 572 31.76 -18.97 -9.20
N LEU A 573 30.47 -19.21 -8.91
CA LEU A 573 29.60 -18.21 -8.29
C LEU A 573 30.07 -17.84 -6.88
N ARG A 574 30.45 -18.82 -6.04
CA ARG A 574 31.07 -18.52 -4.73
C ARG A 574 32.32 -17.67 -4.89
N ALA A 575 33.21 -18.02 -5.82
CA ALA A 575 34.42 -17.24 -6.05
C ALA A 575 34.13 -15.83 -6.60
N ALA A 576 33.03 -15.63 -7.32
CA ALA A 576 32.58 -14.30 -7.74
C ALA A 576 32.05 -13.48 -6.57
N LEU A 577 31.24 -14.09 -5.71
CA LEU A 577 30.73 -13.47 -4.50
C LEU A 577 31.89 -13.13 -3.53
N ASP A 578 32.80 -14.07 -3.26
CA ASP A 578 34.00 -13.83 -2.44
C ASP A 578 34.89 -12.70 -2.98
N ALA A 579 34.88 -12.51 -4.30
CA ALA A 579 35.64 -11.45 -4.96
C ALA A 579 34.91 -10.10 -4.96
N GLY A 580 33.71 -9.98 -4.38
CA GLY A 580 32.92 -8.74 -4.33
C GLY A 580 32.10 -8.45 -5.59
N HIS A 581 31.94 -9.41 -6.52
CA HIS A 581 31.03 -9.19 -7.65
C HIS A 581 29.59 -9.12 -7.14
N GLY A 582 28.89 -8.03 -7.47
CA GLY A 582 27.45 -7.88 -7.26
C GLY A 582 26.62 -8.17 -8.52
N ILE A 583 27.27 -8.35 -9.68
CA ILE A 583 26.57 -8.61 -10.95
C ILE A 583 27.17 -9.85 -11.59
N ALA A 584 26.34 -10.83 -11.91
CA ALA A 584 26.73 -12.05 -12.62
C ALA A 584 25.55 -12.64 -13.39
N LEU A 585 25.84 -13.32 -14.49
CA LEU A 585 24.81 -13.90 -15.36
C LEU A 585 25.10 -15.39 -15.61
N TRP A 586 24.09 -16.25 -15.54
CA TRP A 586 24.27 -17.67 -15.83
C TRP A 586 23.03 -18.32 -16.41
N HIS A 587 23.20 -19.54 -16.92
CA HIS A 587 22.13 -20.36 -17.48
C HIS A 587 21.67 -21.40 -16.44
N ILE A 588 20.41 -21.31 -15.98
CA ILE A 588 19.89 -22.11 -14.86
C ILE A 588 19.75 -23.61 -15.18
N GLU A 589 19.57 -23.97 -16.46
CA GLU A 589 19.50 -25.38 -16.87
C GLU A 589 20.90 -25.98 -17.14
N GLY A 590 21.91 -25.13 -17.32
CA GLY A 590 23.29 -25.51 -17.62
C GLY A 590 23.47 -26.56 -18.73
N HIS A 591 24.55 -27.34 -18.64
CA HIS A 591 24.74 -28.53 -19.45
C HIS A 591 25.45 -29.63 -18.65
N PRO A 592 25.06 -30.91 -18.81
CA PRO A 592 25.76 -32.00 -18.15
C PRO A 592 27.09 -32.26 -18.89
N GLY A 593 28.22 -32.06 -18.21
CA GLY A 593 29.56 -32.47 -18.65
C GLY A 593 30.69 -31.46 -18.43
N ALA A 594 31.93 -31.94 -18.44
CA ALA A 594 33.14 -31.12 -18.25
C ALA A 594 33.42 -30.13 -19.40
N ARG A 595 32.85 -30.35 -20.60
CA ARG A 595 33.10 -29.55 -21.81
C ARG A 595 31.87 -28.76 -22.24
N CYS A 596 32.08 -27.51 -22.63
CA CYS A 596 31.03 -26.66 -23.18
C CYS A 596 30.47 -27.23 -24.50
N ARG A 597 29.18 -26.98 -24.75
CA ARG A 597 28.47 -27.34 -25.99
C ARG A 597 28.22 -26.08 -26.84
N LYS A 598 27.73 -26.26 -28.08
CA LYS A 598 27.37 -25.13 -28.96
C LYS A 598 26.38 -24.15 -28.32
N GLY A 599 25.47 -24.62 -27.47
CA GLY A 599 24.54 -23.76 -26.73
C GLY A 599 25.23 -22.76 -25.79
N CYS A 600 26.44 -23.07 -25.31
CA CYS A 600 27.23 -22.12 -24.53
C CYS A 600 27.68 -20.94 -25.37
N ASP A 601 28.06 -21.16 -26.63
CA ASP A 601 28.52 -20.09 -27.51
C ASP A 601 27.35 -19.14 -27.83
N ALA A 602 26.15 -19.68 -28.08
CA ALA A 602 24.93 -18.89 -28.25
C ALA A 602 24.60 -18.01 -27.03
N LEU A 603 24.75 -18.53 -25.80
CA LEU A 603 24.57 -17.73 -24.57
C LEU A 603 25.58 -16.58 -24.49
N HIS A 604 26.85 -16.83 -24.81
CA HIS A 604 27.88 -15.81 -24.73
C HIS A 604 27.76 -14.76 -25.85
N GLU A 605 27.40 -15.17 -27.06
CA GLU A 605 27.08 -14.25 -28.17
C GLU A 605 25.89 -13.36 -27.81
N PHE A 606 24.85 -13.96 -27.22
CA PHE A 606 23.71 -13.24 -26.67
C PHE A 606 24.16 -12.20 -25.62
N ALA A 607 24.92 -12.62 -24.60
CA ALA A 607 25.39 -11.71 -23.56
C ALA A 607 26.25 -10.56 -24.13
N VAL A 608 27.11 -10.85 -25.13
CA VAL A 608 27.91 -9.82 -25.81
C VAL A 608 27.01 -8.81 -26.52
N SER A 609 25.98 -9.27 -27.23
CA SER A 609 25.04 -8.40 -27.94
C SER A 609 24.31 -7.46 -26.97
N GLU A 610 23.72 -8.01 -25.90
CA GLU A 610 22.92 -7.21 -24.95
C GLU A 610 23.76 -6.20 -24.16
N PHE A 611 24.99 -6.57 -23.80
CA PHE A 611 25.88 -5.71 -23.02
C PHE A 611 26.48 -4.61 -23.89
N ALA A 612 26.68 -4.86 -25.19
CA ALA A 612 27.16 -3.85 -26.13
C ALA A 612 26.14 -2.73 -26.37
N GLU A 613 24.85 -3.04 -26.27
CA GLU A 613 23.78 -2.06 -26.42
C GLU A 613 23.45 -1.33 -25.12
N ALA A 614 23.84 -1.87 -23.96
CA ALA A 614 23.56 -1.27 -22.65
C ALA A 614 24.37 0.01 -22.41
N ALA A 615 23.70 1.09 -22.00
CA ALA A 615 24.39 2.33 -21.63
C ALA A 615 25.17 2.17 -20.31
N GLY A 616 24.80 1.19 -19.48
CA GLY A 616 25.47 0.86 -18.22
C GLY A 616 24.86 -0.35 -17.51
N ALA A 617 25.44 -0.71 -16.38
CA ALA A 617 25.02 -1.87 -15.58
C ALA A 617 23.55 -1.80 -15.12
N ALA A 618 23.03 -0.60 -14.86
CA ALA A 618 21.65 -0.40 -14.39
C ALA A 618 20.59 -0.81 -15.42
N GLU A 619 20.89 -0.84 -16.72
CA GLU A 619 19.90 -1.24 -17.74
C GLU A 619 19.74 -2.76 -17.87
N LEU A 620 20.68 -3.55 -17.32
CA LEU A 620 20.72 -5.00 -17.54
C LEU A 620 19.43 -5.72 -17.08
N PRO A 621 18.84 -5.42 -15.92
CA PRO A 621 17.60 -6.08 -15.49
C PRO A 621 16.42 -5.85 -16.45
N ASP A 622 16.19 -4.61 -16.90
CA ASP A 622 15.06 -4.30 -17.80
C ASP A 622 15.30 -4.86 -19.21
N ARG A 623 16.55 -4.88 -19.70
CA ARG A 623 16.89 -5.53 -20.97
C ARG A 623 16.52 -7.01 -20.97
N ILE A 624 16.89 -7.74 -19.90
CA ILE A 624 16.52 -9.16 -19.74
C ILE A 624 15.00 -9.35 -19.74
N ARG A 625 14.25 -8.48 -19.04
CA ARG A 625 12.77 -8.48 -19.07
C ARG A 625 12.23 -8.30 -20.49
N ARG A 626 12.66 -7.27 -21.22
CA ARG A 626 12.20 -6.98 -22.60
C ARG A 626 12.50 -8.11 -23.57
N ILE A 627 13.62 -8.83 -23.38
CA ILE A 627 13.90 -10.03 -24.18
C ILE A 627 12.88 -11.12 -23.89
N ARG A 628 12.58 -11.39 -22.61
CA ARG A 628 11.57 -12.39 -22.22
C ARG A 628 10.18 -12.02 -22.76
N GLU A 629 9.83 -10.74 -22.76
CA GLU A 629 8.61 -10.22 -23.39
C GLU A 629 8.58 -10.53 -24.90
N ARG A 630 9.66 -10.23 -25.64
CA ARG A 630 9.77 -10.55 -27.07
C ARG A 630 9.71 -12.06 -27.35
N ILE A 631 10.31 -12.89 -26.49
CA ILE A 631 10.27 -14.36 -26.58
C ILE A 631 8.83 -14.85 -26.41
N SER A 632 8.18 -14.39 -25.33
CA SER A 632 6.80 -14.75 -25.00
C SER A 632 5.82 -14.35 -26.11
N ALA A 633 6.05 -13.24 -26.80
CA ALA A 633 5.21 -12.78 -27.92
C ALA A 633 5.41 -13.57 -29.23
N ARG A 634 6.56 -14.23 -29.42
CA ARG A 634 6.92 -14.91 -30.68
C ARG A 634 6.90 -16.43 -30.60
N ASP A 635 6.81 -17.00 -29.41
CA ASP A 635 6.87 -18.45 -29.15
C ASP A 635 8.12 -19.11 -29.79
N VAL A 636 9.29 -18.51 -29.56
CA VAL A 636 10.58 -19.00 -30.10
C VAL A 636 11.55 -19.30 -28.96
N ALA A 637 12.14 -20.49 -28.98
CA ALA A 637 13.21 -20.87 -28.05
C ALA A 637 14.40 -19.90 -28.17
N HIS A 638 14.82 -19.32 -27.05
CA HIS A 638 15.88 -18.31 -27.02
C HIS A 638 16.82 -18.51 -25.80
N PRO A 639 18.15 -18.35 -25.95
CA PRO A 639 19.10 -18.58 -24.85
C PRO A 639 18.81 -17.78 -23.57
N ALA A 640 18.22 -16.59 -23.71
CA ALA A 640 17.86 -15.71 -22.59
C ALA A 640 16.69 -16.21 -21.73
N GLU A 641 15.89 -17.16 -22.23
CA GLU A 641 14.73 -17.68 -21.50
C GLU A 641 15.13 -18.38 -20.19
N ALA A 642 16.27 -19.07 -20.20
CA ALA A 642 16.83 -19.80 -19.07
C ALA A 642 18.01 -19.07 -18.41
N VAL A 643 18.08 -17.74 -18.53
CA VAL A 643 19.12 -16.92 -17.91
C VAL A 643 18.64 -16.36 -16.57
N ALA A 644 19.51 -16.44 -15.56
CA ALA A 644 19.37 -15.73 -14.29
C ALA A 644 20.41 -14.60 -14.19
N LEU A 645 20.04 -13.54 -13.48
CA LEU A 645 20.86 -12.36 -13.23
C LEU A 645 20.97 -12.16 -11.71
N LEU A 646 22.19 -12.26 -11.18
CA LEU A 646 22.54 -11.71 -9.87
C LEU A 646 22.68 -10.20 -10.06
N TYR A 647 21.94 -9.44 -9.26
CA TYR A 647 22.04 -7.98 -9.19
C TYR A 647 21.97 -7.58 -7.72
N ASP A 648 23.11 -7.66 -7.07
CA ASP A 648 23.29 -7.57 -5.63
C ASP A 648 23.88 -6.20 -5.27
N ASP A 649 23.02 -5.17 -5.14
CA ASP A 649 23.39 -3.79 -4.82
C ASP A 649 23.80 -3.64 -3.34
N PRO A 650 25.06 -3.33 -3.01
CA PRO A 650 25.52 -3.13 -1.63
C PRO A 650 24.93 -1.92 -0.94
N ARG A 651 24.35 -0.98 -1.70
CA ARG A 651 23.71 0.23 -1.15
C ARG A 651 22.28 -0.06 -0.67
N ARG A 652 21.73 -1.24 -1.03
CA ARG A 652 20.47 -1.80 -0.56
C ARG A 652 20.71 -3.25 -0.11
N PRO A 653 21.40 -3.46 1.01
CA PRO A 653 21.58 -4.81 1.49
C PRO A 653 20.23 -5.40 1.93
N VAL A 654 20.06 -6.71 1.74
CA VAL A 654 18.92 -7.42 2.32
C VAL A 654 18.95 -7.19 3.84
N PRO A 655 17.84 -6.74 4.48
CA PRO A 655 17.85 -6.49 5.90
C PRO A 655 18.28 -7.73 6.70
N GLY A 656 19.02 -7.52 7.78
CA GLY A 656 19.34 -8.61 8.71
C GLY A 656 18.09 -9.14 9.41
N ASP A 657 18.23 -10.26 10.12
CA ASP A 657 17.16 -10.77 10.98
C ASP A 657 16.86 -9.73 12.06
N THR A 658 15.81 -8.94 11.84
CA THR A 658 15.20 -8.19 12.92
C THR A 658 14.53 -9.23 13.82
N GLU A 659 14.98 -9.32 15.08
CA GLU A 659 14.15 -9.88 16.14
C GLU A 659 12.78 -9.20 15.98
N VAL A 660 11.77 -9.97 15.56
CA VAL A 660 10.39 -9.50 15.58
C VAL A 660 10.17 -9.11 17.04
N TYR A 661 10.02 -7.81 17.29
CA TYR A 661 9.68 -7.33 18.61
C TYR A 661 8.36 -8.01 18.97
N ASP A 662 8.43 -9.06 19.79
CA ASP A 662 7.28 -9.56 20.53
C ASP A 662 6.65 -8.33 21.16
N SER A 663 5.43 -8.01 20.72
CA SER A 663 4.65 -6.95 21.34
C SER A 663 4.65 -7.22 22.85
N PRO A 664 5.00 -6.23 23.70
CA PRO A 664 5.07 -6.46 25.13
C PRO A 664 3.69 -6.93 25.61
N SER A 665 3.68 -8.17 26.11
CA SER A 665 2.55 -8.88 26.70
C SER A 665 1.86 -8.12 27.83
#